data_AF-B7HSF1-F1
#
_entry.id   AF-B7HSF1-F1
#
_cell.length_a   1.000
_cell.length_b   1.000
_cell.length_c   1.000
_cell.angle_alpha   90.00
_cell.angle_beta   90.00
_cell.angle_gamma   90.00
#
_symmetry.space_group_name_H-M   'P 1'
#
loop_
_entity.id
_entity.type
_entity.pdbx_description
1 polymer ?
#
loop_
_entity_poly.entity_id
_entity_poly.type
_entity_poly.pdbx_seq_one_letter_code
_entity_poly.pdbx_strand_id
1 'polypeptide(L)'
;MEKLKLLTFENIVEPLLNESVSFIYFPIDWLDIVEIHYKTFLLTSKLKRLNERLYDMFSDILFIQHNPYVLNENTPWIVCKEPIRKEQLDYIFQSWYEIIHDWKPNKLIESPKYEWHYDLISNLTVLHDKEVYSKWVPALISHIFCERPVQLENINEEYIYFSPLRSQNICEAMSEPIKDEKTQDYFAYVFRFEYITRGGENIPLLNVSIGIRRFYQEYNHPDIPLLLRRKRGMILISTPEFALNNKKLRFVKLKVQQATNGIKWIKIFRNLKDDFRIGGEVELDHILQYPKDYMLGENLRVLLPYNERIYKVQGTKIKPGIKVEEREYLFKGFQQKFTYFTLLPECKKMETDNRKELFPLIAPKGLEAITLEIWSEKISLEVEQALFESKMVLAQISESSYVLHADSPVLLKIVRCNIEKVLQNPYKMQYCQKYKTNLVEDVMKAVYATAGKRNDATLALIAMKNCDGREKIDPKQIVREGFARTNRISAFINLFIGQSVSRKTIINGILSLLEQKGFLKRSWNKINLPCTYVNLSIERISKFDFLPIFSKIKGKEISYKLYGNIEWQTIDRLLLNVDKHNIFLPQPSKRNDMGIQFKQFVSETLAEILQPAKEQNEQVYFIIDANVRKHWIKELQNEKIDIDTFPDIVPDVLKVPNLNAVRINTSFDVPKYGVIECDDVLDSTSLYIDQKGMYYSTGEYLCNDSETLHRYILEILPLGVKAVERNYIAKMVHYMCCNSSMLLEKNIHMPYSMHMAKVIKSYMTDIDAREFKEFDDELDVDIIKIEKKDSIILL
;
A
#
# COMPACT_ATOMS: atom_id res chain seq x y z
N MET A 1 -18.17 -15.90 21.58
CA MET A 1 -18.29 -15.49 20.16
C MET A 1 -17.05 -14.69 19.84
N GLU A 2 -16.29 -15.10 18.82
CA GLU A 2 -15.18 -14.29 18.31
C GLU A 2 -15.70 -12.90 17.90
N LYS A 3 -15.01 -11.85 18.34
CA LYS A 3 -15.31 -10.46 18.00
C LYS A 3 -14.07 -9.81 17.42
N LEU A 4 -14.27 -8.76 16.63
CA LEU A 4 -13.17 -7.97 16.07
C LEU A 4 -13.08 -6.63 16.81
N LYS A 5 -11.94 -6.39 17.46
CA LYS A 5 -11.63 -5.11 18.09
C LYS A 5 -10.96 -4.20 17.08
N LEU A 6 -11.62 -3.11 16.68
CA LEU A 6 -11.01 -2.06 15.86
C LEU A 6 -10.15 -1.16 16.77
N LEU A 7 -8.91 -0.88 16.38
CA LEU A 7 -7.98 -0.01 17.12
C LEU A 7 -8.19 1.44 16.72
N THR A 8 -9.42 1.91 16.86
CA THR A 8 -9.85 3.23 16.41
C THR A 8 -10.78 3.86 17.43
N PHE A 9 -10.57 5.15 17.69
CA PHE A 9 -11.27 5.90 18.73
C PHE A 9 -12.13 7.02 18.16
N GLU A 10 -13.25 7.28 18.81
CA GLU A 10 -14.13 8.43 18.60
C GLU A 10 -14.02 9.44 19.76
N ASN A 11 -14.72 10.58 19.61
CA ASN A 11 -14.66 11.72 20.53
C ASN A 11 -13.24 12.29 20.73
N ILE A 12 -12.51 12.46 19.62
CA ILE A 12 -11.08 12.78 19.68
C ILE A 12 -10.76 14.29 19.66
N VAL A 13 -11.72 15.13 19.28
CA VAL A 13 -11.49 16.58 19.10
C VAL A 13 -11.90 17.36 20.32
N GLU A 14 -13.13 17.18 20.80
CA GLU A 14 -13.71 17.96 21.90
C GLU A 14 -12.84 17.93 23.17
N PRO A 15 -12.30 16.78 23.63
CA PRO A 15 -11.42 16.77 24.79
C PRO A 15 -10.13 17.56 24.60
N LEU A 16 -9.61 17.62 23.36
CA LEU A 16 -8.38 18.33 23.04
C LEU A 16 -8.57 19.85 22.92
N LEU A 17 -9.81 20.36 22.81
CA LEU A 17 -10.06 21.80 22.76
C LEU A 17 -9.65 22.52 24.06
N ASN A 18 -9.61 21.78 25.17
CA ASN A 18 -9.18 22.29 26.48
C ASN A 18 -7.66 22.22 26.70
N GLU A 19 -6.89 21.75 25.71
CA GLU A 19 -5.43 21.74 25.81
C GLU A 19 -4.86 23.15 25.62
N SER A 20 -3.90 23.49 26.48
CA SER A 20 -3.16 24.75 26.36
C SER A 20 -2.08 24.63 25.30
N VAL A 21 -1.99 25.66 24.44
CA VAL A 21 -1.00 25.76 23.37
C VAL A 21 -0.33 27.12 23.40
N SER A 22 0.86 27.18 22.80
CA SER A 22 1.60 28.41 22.58
C SER A 22 1.55 28.80 21.12
N PHE A 23 1.45 30.10 20.84
CA PHE A 23 1.46 30.60 19.48
C PHE A 23 2.12 31.96 19.36
N ILE A 24 2.53 32.29 18.14
CA ILE A 24 3.01 33.63 17.76
C ILE A 24 2.21 34.15 16.58
N TYR A 25 2.11 35.48 16.48
CA TYR A 25 1.58 36.15 15.30
C TYR A 25 2.66 36.32 14.23
N PHE A 26 2.21 36.58 13.00
CA PHE A 26 3.12 36.93 11.92
C PHE A 26 3.79 38.28 12.22
N PRO A 27 5.11 38.43 12.02
CA PRO A 27 5.80 39.69 12.28
C PRO A 27 5.21 40.85 11.46
N ILE A 28 4.84 41.93 12.15
CA ILE A 28 4.27 43.13 11.52
C ILE A 28 5.24 43.72 10.48
N ASP A 29 6.55 43.74 10.80
CA ASP A 29 7.60 44.25 9.93
C ASP A 29 7.74 43.47 8.61
N TRP A 30 7.11 42.30 8.49
CA TRP A 30 7.14 41.46 7.28
C TRP A 30 5.87 41.56 6.44
N LEU A 31 4.80 42.20 6.93
CA LEU A 31 3.52 42.29 6.23
C LEU A 31 3.66 42.99 4.88
N ASP A 32 4.35 44.15 4.84
CA ASP A 32 4.59 44.92 3.61
C ASP A 32 5.32 44.10 2.54
N ILE A 33 6.22 43.21 2.97
CA ILE A 33 7.05 42.38 2.09
C ILE A 33 6.19 41.31 1.40
N VAL A 34 5.23 40.76 2.14
CA VAL A 34 4.30 39.74 1.63
C VAL A 34 3.28 40.36 0.65
N GLU A 35 2.85 41.61 0.87
CA GLU A 35 1.93 42.33 -0.02
C GLU A 35 2.56 42.74 -1.36
N ILE A 36 3.87 43.01 -1.39
CA ILE A 36 4.61 43.40 -2.61
C ILE A 36 4.76 42.24 -3.61
N HIS A 37 4.50 41.00 -3.21
CA HIS A 37 4.68 39.84 -4.08
C HIS A 37 3.62 39.75 -5.20
N TYR A 38 4.01 40.17 -6.41
CA TYR A 38 3.21 40.20 -7.65
C TYR A 38 2.59 38.83 -8.06
N LYS A 39 3.00 37.72 -7.43
CA LYS A 39 2.47 36.36 -7.71
C LYS A 39 2.16 35.61 -6.41
N THR A 40 1.19 36.09 -5.64
CA THR A 40 0.78 35.52 -4.34
C THR A 40 0.47 34.02 -4.38
N PHE A 41 -0.05 33.49 -5.48
CA PHE A 41 -0.25 32.04 -5.67
C PHE A 41 1.07 31.24 -5.66
N LEU A 42 2.12 31.77 -6.31
CA LEU A 42 3.43 31.12 -6.34
C LEU A 42 4.06 31.14 -4.95
N LEU A 43 3.92 32.25 -4.22
CA LEU A 43 4.38 32.38 -2.83
C LEU A 43 3.68 31.37 -1.92
N THR A 44 2.34 31.32 -1.97
CA THR A 44 1.52 30.35 -1.22
C THR A 44 1.98 28.92 -1.48
N SER A 45 2.26 28.57 -2.73
CA SER A 45 2.78 27.23 -3.08
C SER A 45 4.19 26.97 -2.56
N LYS A 46 5.08 27.98 -2.51
CA LYS A 46 6.44 27.83 -1.96
C LYS A 46 6.37 27.68 -0.43
N LEU A 47 5.60 28.51 0.25
CA LEU A 47 5.39 28.48 1.70
C LEU A 47 4.72 27.19 2.16
N LYS A 48 3.72 26.70 1.43
CA LYS A 48 3.12 25.38 1.70
C LYS A 48 4.17 24.26 1.73
N ARG A 49 5.09 24.25 0.74
CA ARG A 49 6.18 23.27 0.66
C ARG A 49 7.22 23.45 1.76
N LEU A 50 7.41 24.67 2.26
CA LEU A 50 8.26 24.93 3.42
C LEU A 50 7.61 24.37 4.69
N ASN A 51 6.34 24.67 4.91
CA ASN A 51 5.61 24.17 6.08
C ASN A 51 5.61 22.65 6.13
N GLU A 52 5.40 21.97 4.99
CA GLU A 52 5.54 20.51 4.89
C GLU A 52 6.89 20.00 5.40
N ARG A 53 7.99 20.74 5.17
CA ARG A 53 9.32 20.41 5.72
C ARG A 53 9.42 20.74 7.20
N LEU A 54 8.94 21.92 7.62
CA LEU A 54 9.00 22.33 9.02
C LEU A 54 8.22 21.39 9.93
N TYR A 55 7.08 20.85 9.47
CA TYR A 55 6.35 19.81 10.20
C TYR A 55 7.16 18.51 10.33
N ASP A 56 7.91 18.11 9.30
CA ASP A 56 8.79 16.93 9.37
C ASP A 56 9.99 17.14 10.32
N MET A 57 10.41 18.41 10.52
CA MET A 57 11.53 18.78 11.40
C MET A 57 11.09 18.95 12.86
N PHE A 58 9.98 19.65 13.09
CA PHE A 58 9.53 20.06 14.40
C PHE A 58 8.16 19.43 14.67
N SER A 59 8.18 18.21 15.23
CA SER A 59 6.97 17.45 15.54
C SER A 59 6.05 18.14 16.56
N ASP A 60 6.58 19.09 17.34
CA ASP A 60 5.82 19.91 18.30
C ASP A 60 4.97 21.01 17.63
N ILE A 61 5.23 21.32 16.36
CA ILE A 61 4.43 22.28 15.60
C ILE A 61 3.09 21.62 15.23
N LEU A 62 2.01 22.21 15.73
CA LEU A 62 0.63 21.80 15.47
C LEU A 62 0.11 22.41 14.17
N PHE A 63 0.40 23.69 13.95
CA PHE A 63 -0.09 24.45 12.81
C PHE A 63 0.86 25.59 12.42
N ILE A 64 0.97 25.84 11.11
CA ILE A 64 1.63 27.00 10.52
C ILE A 64 0.71 27.55 9.41
N GLN A 65 0.27 28.79 9.57
CA GLN A 65 -0.42 29.55 8.52
C GLN A 65 0.54 29.82 7.37
N HIS A 66 0.18 29.42 6.15
CA HIS A 66 0.99 29.66 4.95
C HIS A 66 0.31 30.56 3.94
N ASN A 67 -0.97 30.89 4.13
CA ASN A 67 -1.71 31.71 3.19
C ASN A 67 -1.38 33.19 3.45
N PRO A 68 -0.67 33.87 2.54
CA PRO A 68 -0.34 35.28 2.66
C PRO A 68 -1.55 36.18 2.96
N TYR A 69 -2.70 35.85 2.39
CA TYR A 69 -3.93 36.64 2.51
C TYR A 69 -4.55 36.62 3.91
N VAL A 70 -4.15 35.68 4.78
CA VAL A 70 -4.74 35.50 6.11
C VAL A 70 -3.77 35.96 7.20
N LEU A 71 -2.48 36.14 6.87
CA LEU A 71 -1.44 36.54 7.83
C LEU A 71 -1.63 37.97 8.38
N ASN A 72 -2.39 38.83 7.69
CA ASN A 72 -2.68 40.21 8.11
C ASN A 72 -3.93 40.35 9.01
N GLU A 73 -4.68 39.27 9.27
CA GLU A 73 -5.96 39.31 10.00
C GLU A 73 -5.82 39.05 11.52
N ASN A 74 -4.67 39.36 12.14
CA ASN A 74 -4.37 38.99 13.54
C ASN A 74 -4.61 37.50 13.83
N THR A 75 -4.29 36.63 12.86
CA THR A 75 -4.44 35.18 13.03
C THR A 75 -3.14 34.57 13.54
N PRO A 76 -3.19 33.55 14.43
CA PRO A 76 -2.00 32.83 14.84
C PRO A 76 -1.22 32.29 13.63
N TRP A 77 0.07 32.61 13.57
CA TRP A 77 0.93 32.16 12.49
C TRP A 77 1.49 30.77 12.77
N ILE A 78 2.20 30.59 13.88
CA ILE A 78 2.75 29.30 14.32
C ILE A 78 2.08 28.93 15.62
N VAL A 79 1.53 27.71 15.70
CA VAL A 79 0.93 27.14 16.91
C VAL A 79 1.64 25.84 17.26
N CYS A 80 2.03 25.71 18.52
CA CYS A 80 2.80 24.59 19.07
C CYS A 80 2.23 24.17 20.43
N LYS A 81 2.52 22.95 20.90
CA LYS A 81 2.15 22.57 22.27
C LYS A 81 2.85 23.44 23.31
N GLU A 82 4.15 23.66 23.11
CA GLU A 82 5.01 24.46 23.96
C GLU A 82 5.81 25.47 23.11
N PRO A 83 6.31 26.57 23.69
CA PRO A 83 7.16 27.51 22.98
C PRO A 83 8.39 26.81 22.39
N ILE A 84 8.62 27.04 21.11
CA ILE A 84 9.81 26.56 20.41
C ILE A 84 11.02 27.39 20.87
N ARG A 85 12.19 26.76 20.99
CA ARG A 85 13.41 27.45 21.38
C ARG A 85 13.79 28.53 20.36
N LYS A 86 14.43 29.59 20.85
CA LYS A 86 14.77 30.75 20.01
C LYS A 86 15.59 30.36 18.78
N GLU A 87 16.56 29.46 18.91
CA GLU A 87 17.43 29.03 17.81
C GLU A 87 16.63 28.35 16.69
N GLN A 88 15.63 27.55 17.07
CA GLN A 88 14.74 26.84 16.16
C GLN A 88 13.75 27.81 15.49
N LEU A 89 13.28 28.79 16.24
CA LEU A 89 12.38 29.82 15.74
C LEU A 89 13.11 30.77 14.77
N ASP A 90 14.34 31.17 15.09
CA ASP A 90 15.21 31.97 14.22
C ASP A 90 15.47 31.24 12.89
N TYR A 91 15.62 29.91 12.92
CA TYR A 91 15.71 29.10 11.70
C TYR A 91 14.42 29.12 10.87
N ILE A 92 13.26 28.98 11.53
CA ILE A 92 11.95 29.06 10.84
C ILE A 92 11.81 30.43 10.17
N PHE A 93 12.17 31.51 10.89
CA PHE A 93 12.17 32.87 10.37
C PHE A 93 13.09 33.01 9.17
N GLN A 94 14.35 32.60 9.27
CA GLN A 94 15.29 32.64 8.15
C GLN A 94 14.75 31.90 6.92
N SER A 95 14.20 30.70 7.11
CA SER A 95 13.66 29.87 6.02
C SER A 95 12.47 30.54 5.32
N TRP A 96 11.59 31.17 6.10
CA TRP A 96 10.47 31.93 5.57
C TRP A 96 10.93 33.19 4.84
N TYR A 97 11.87 33.92 5.44
CA TYR A 97 12.44 35.14 4.88
C TYR A 97 13.07 34.89 3.50
N GLU A 98 13.85 33.82 3.35
CA GLU A 98 14.44 33.42 2.07
C GLU A 98 13.42 33.15 0.96
N ILE A 99 12.28 32.53 1.31
CA ILE A 99 11.21 32.25 0.36
C ILE A 99 10.47 33.52 -0.03
N ILE A 100 10.18 34.39 0.94
CA ILE A 100 9.52 35.67 0.73
C ILE A 100 10.42 36.62 -0.08
N HIS A 101 11.74 36.53 0.02
CA HIS A 101 12.65 37.48 -0.63
C HIS A 101 13.19 37.03 -1.99
N ASP A 102 12.69 35.89 -2.52
CA ASP A 102 13.04 35.28 -3.82
C ASP A 102 14.47 35.59 -4.33
N TRP A 103 15.46 35.43 -3.44
CA TRP A 103 16.92 35.59 -3.65
C TRP A 103 17.56 37.00 -3.46
N LYS A 104 17.06 37.89 -2.59
CA LYS A 104 17.88 38.91 -1.87
C LYS A 104 17.06 39.69 -0.82
N PRO A 105 17.55 39.86 0.43
CA PRO A 105 18.78 39.32 1.01
C PRO A 105 18.63 37.86 1.44
N ASN A 106 19.70 37.07 1.35
CA ASN A 106 19.70 35.63 1.72
C ASN A 106 20.04 35.41 3.21
N LYS A 107 20.00 36.45 4.03
CA LYS A 107 20.25 36.40 5.46
C LYS A 107 19.37 37.41 6.16
N LEU A 108 18.64 36.94 7.16
CA LEU A 108 17.96 37.74 8.15
C LEU A 108 19.02 38.49 8.95
N ILE A 109 19.04 39.82 8.82
CA ILE A 109 20.04 40.67 9.48
C ILE A 109 19.73 40.76 10.97
N GLU A 110 18.45 40.87 11.33
CA GLU A 110 17.95 40.85 12.70
C GLU A 110 16.68 40.01 12.77
N SER A 111 16.53 39.20 13.83
CA SER A 111 15.31 38.44 14.06
C SER A 111 14.13 39.39 14.24
N PRO A 112 12.96 39.11 13.63
CA PRO A 112 11.78 39.93 13.83
C PRO A 112 11.39 39.94 15.31
N LYS A 113 10.72 41.01 15.75
CA LYS A 113 10.11 41.04 17.08
C LYS A 113 8.93 40.07 17.11
N TYR A 114 8.88 39.24 18.14
CA TYR A 114 7.78 38.30 18.38
C TYR A 114 7.52 38.19 19.88
N GLU A 115 6.31 37.77 20.22
CA GLU A 115 5.89 37.44 21.58
C GLU A 115 5.15 36.10 21.55
N TRP A 116 5.43 35.25 22.53
CA TRP A 116 4.68 34.02 22.73
C TRP A 116 3.39 34.33 23.48
N HIS A 117 2.28 33.97 22.87
CA HIS A 117 0.97 33.99 23.49
C HIS A 117 0.58 32.57 23.90
N TYR A 118 -0.30 32.47 24.90
CA TYR A 118 -0.78 31.20 25.45
C TYR A 118 -2.28 31.25 25.53
N ASP A 119 -2.93 30.22 25.00
CA ASP A 119 -4.37 30.11 25.07
C ASP A 119 -4.81 28.63 24.94
N LEU A 120 -6.10 28.39 25.15
CA LEU A 120 -6.73 27.10 24.89
C LEU A 120 -7.00 26.95 23.39
N ILE A 121 -6.94 25.71 22.89
CA ILE A 121 -7.32 25.41 21.50
C ILE A 121 -8.77 25.86 21.20
N SER A 122 -9.67 25.81 22.18
CA SER A 122 -11.05 26.31 22.07
C SER A 122 -11.14 27.78 21.65
N ASN A 123 -10.12 28.60 21.93
CA ASN A 123 -10.10 30.02 21.62
C ASN A 123 -9.40 30.32 20.28
N LEU A 124 -8.71 29.33 19.69
CA LEU A 124 -8.00 29.47 18.42
C LEU A 124 -8.83 28.92 17.26
N THR A 125 -9.71 29.77 16.71
CA THR A 125 -10.63 29.43 15.61
C THR A 125 -9.92 28.88 14.36
N VAL A 126 -8.67 29.27 14.12
CA VAL A 126 -7.83 28.77 13.03
C VAL A 126 -7.60 27.24 13.07
N LEU A 127 -7.72 26.64 14.26
CA LEU A 127 -7.59 25.19 14.46
C LEU A 127 -8.91 24.44 14.31
N HIS A 128 -10.05 25.14 14.19
CA HIS A 128 -11.38 24.52 14.22
C HIS A 128 -11.87 24.03 12.84
N ASP A 129 -11.13 24.32 11.78
CA ASP A 129 -11.41 23.78 10.46
C ASP A 129 -11.16 22.26 10.41
N LYS A 130 -12.13 21.52 9.89
CA LYS A 130 -12.05 20.07 9.67
C LYS A 130 -10.86 19.70 8.78
N GLU A 131 -10.49 20.54 7.83
CA GLU A 131 -9.29 20.30 6.99
C GLU A 131 -8.00 20.34 7.83
N VAL A 132 -7.99 21.14 8.90
CA VAL A 132 -6.83 21.38 9.77
C VAL A 132 -6.74 20.31 10.87
N TYR A 133 -7.86 19.72 11.31
CA TYR A 133 -7.87 18.59 12.26
C TYR A 133 -6.94 17.45 11.86
N SER A 134 -6.90 17.12 10.57
CA SER A 134 -6.03 16.07 10.03
C SER A 134 -4.53 16.29 10.27
N LYS A 135 -4.13 17.53 10.58
CA LYS A 135 -2.73 17.93 10.79
C LYS A 135 -2.38 18.06 12.27
N TRP A 136 -3.22 18.69 13.08
CA TRP A 136 -2.85 19.01 14.47
C TRP A 136 -3.31 17.96 15.47
N VAL A 137 -4.46 17.31 15.28
CA VAL A 137 -4.98 16.31 16.22
C VAL A 137 -3.99 15.16 16.44
N PRO A 138 -3.51 14.46 15.39
CA PRO A 138 -2.54 13.38 15.56
C PRO A 138 -1.18 13.88 16.07
N ALA A 139 -0.80 15.13 15.75
CA ALA A 139 0.45 15.73 16.24
C ALA A 139 0.40 16.01 17.74
N LEU A 140 -0.70 16.61 18.21
CA LEU A 140 -0.94 16.89 19.62
C LEU A 140 -1.02 15.60 20.44
N ILE A 141 -1.75 14.59 19.95
CA ILE A 141 -1.84 13.28 20.60
C ILE A 141 -0.46 12.63 20.70
N SER A 142 0.35 12.68 19.64
CA SER A 142 1.72 12.16 19.69
C SER A 142 2.56 12.85 20.76
N HIS A 143 2.46 14.18 20.86
CA HIS A 143 3.18 14.95 21.87
C HIS A 143 2.72 14.60 23.29
N ILE A 144 1.41 14.65 23.57
CA ILE A 144 0.83 14.30 24.89
C ILE A 144 1.21 12.85 25.27
N PHE A 145 1.16 11.92 24.31
CA PHE A 145 1.56 10.55 24.55
C PHE A 145 3.03 10.44 24.97
N CYS A 146 3.92 11.24 24.39
CA CYS A 146 5.35 11.23 24.66
C CYS A 146 5.74 11.92 25.98
N GLU A 147 4.85 12.67 26.63
CA GLU A 147 5.17 13.39 27.88
C GLU A 147 5.61 12.43 29.00
N ARG A 148 4.85 11.35 29.20
CA ARG A 148 5.09 10.33 30.23
C ARG A 148 5.59 9.02 29.62
N PRO A 149 6.46 8.24 30.29
CA PRO A 149 6.81 6.91 29.83
C PRO A 149 5.61 5.94 29.84
N VAL A 150 5.75 4.81 29.15
CA VAL A 150 4.83 3.66 29.24
C VAL A 150 5.52 2.57 30.04
N GLN A 151 4.84 2.01 31.03
CA GLN A 151 5.34 0.87 31.80
C GLN A 151 4.93 -0.44 31.11
N LEU A 152 5.88 -1.34 30.89
CA LEU A 152 5.60 -2.70 30.39
C LEU A 152 5.76 -3.71 31.53
N GLU A 153 4.71 -4.48 31.82
CA GLU A 153 4.69 -5.44 32.92
C GLU A 153 5.61 -6.65 32.67
N ASN A 154 5.92 -6.99 31.41
CA ASN A 154 6.68 -8.19 31.02
C ASN A 154 8.17 -7.96 30.68
N ILE A 155 8.67 -6.72 30.74
CA ILE A 155 10.10 -6.38 30.49
C ILE A 155 10.61 -5.63 31.72
N ASN A 156 11.07 -6.35 32.74
CA ASN A 156 11.83 -5.84 33.90
C ASN A 156 11.38 -4.46 34.48
N GLU A 157 10.07 -4.21 34.63
CA GLU A 157 9.54 -2.92 35.13
C GLU A 157 10.15 -1.68 34.44
N GLU A 158 10.54 -1.77 33.17
CA GLU A 158 11.21 -0.66 32.48
C GLU A 158 10.20 0.38 31.98
N TYR A 159 10.46 1.64 32.35
CA TYR A 159 9.75 2.81 31.82
C TYR A 159 10.27 3.12 30.42
N ILE A 160 9.45 2.88 29.40
CA ILE A 160 9.81 3.19 28.01
C ILE A 160 9.41 4.62 27.68
N TYR A 161 10.40 5.42 27.31
CA TYR A 161 10.19 6.77 26.80
C TYR A 161 10.03 6.77 25.29
N PHE A 162 9.18 7.67 24.80
CA PHE A 162 8.91 7.86 23.39
C PHE A 162 9.23 9.29 22.98
N SER A 163 9.59 9.43 21.70
CA SER A 163 9.82 10.71 21.04
C SER A 163 8.90 10.86 19.83
N PRO A 164 8.30 12.05 19.64
CA PRO A 164 7.38 12.28 18.54
C PRO A 164 8.13 12.40 17.22
N LEU A 165 7.65 11.69 16.20
CA LEU A 165 8.10 11.75 14.81
C LEU A 165 6.93 12.19 13.93
N ARG A 166 7.23 12.92 12.87
CA ARG A 166 6.22 13.33 11.90
C ARG A 166 6.72 13.12 10.48
N SER A 167 5.83 12.64 9.63
CA SER A 167 6.02 12.70 8.18
C SER A 167 4.70 13.11 7.54
N GLN A 168 4.65 14.34 7.06
CA GLN A 168 3.43 14.94 6.50
C GLN A 168 2.27 14.89 7.50
N ASN A 169 1.23 14.10 7.21
CA ASN A 169 0.05 13.93 8.06
C ASN A 169 0.11 12.68 8.95
N ILE A 170 1.20 11.93 8.90
CA ILE A 170 1.41 10.74 9.74
C ILE A 170 2.25 11.16 10.94
N CYS A 171 1.67 11.06 12.13
CA CYS A 171 2.37 11.31 13.39
C CYS A 171 2.66 9.98 14.08
N GLU A 172 3.87 9.84 14.58
CA GLU A 172 4.34 8.65 15.28
C GLU A 172 4.92 9.03 16.63
N ALA A 173 4.92 8.10 17.57
CA ALA A 173 5.73 8.13 18.77
C ALA A 173 6.62 6.89 18.76
N MET A 174 7.94 7.10 18.71
CA MET A 174 8.92 6.01 18.60
C MET A 174 9.78 5.96 19.86
N SER A 175 10.00 4.76 20.40
CA SER A 175 10.95 4.56 21.50
C SER A 175 12.40 4.71 21.04
N GLU A 176 13.34 4.84 21.96
CA GLU A 176 14.74 4.57 21.61
C GLU A 176 14.93 3.09 21.20
N PRO A 177 15.97 2.76 20.42
CA PRO A 177 16.27 1.38 20.08
C PRO A 177 16.52 0.52 21.33
N ILE A 178 15.73 -0.53 21.48
CA ILE A 178 15.78 -1.54 22.52
C ILE A 178 16.48 -2.77 21.94
N LYS A 179 17.36 -3.40 22.72
CA LYS A 179 18.06 -4.61 22.34
C LYS A 179 17.23 -5.84 22.71
N ASP A 180 16.89 -6.67 21.75
CA ASP A 180 16.25 -7.97 21.97
C ASP A 180 17.24 -8.91 22.67
N GLU A 181 16.88 -9.44 23.84
CA GLU A 181 17.78 -10.30 24.61
C GLU A 181 18.13 -11.61 23.89
N LYS A 182 17.21 -12.17 23.09
CA LYS A 182 17.39 -13.46 22.43
C LYS A 182 18.16 -13.34 21.13
N THR A 183 17.79 -12.38 20.27
CA THR A 183 18.43 -12.22 18.96
C THR A 183 19.61 -11.25 18.98
N GLN A 184 19.75 -10.47 20.06
CA GLN A 184 20.72 -9.37 20.19
C GLN A 184 20.49 -8.23 19.18
N ASP A 185 19.37 -8.25 18.45
CA ASP A 185 19.01 -7.21 17.48
C ASP A 185 18.37 -6.00 18.14
N TYR A 186 18.50 -4.83 17.50
CA TYR A 186 17.84 -3.61 17.95
C TYR A 186 16.53 -3.35 17.20
N PHE A 187 15.51 -2.95 17.95
CA PHE A 187 14.21 -2.53 17.44
C PHE A 187 13.65 -1.37 18.27
N ALA A 188 12.67 -0.63 17.76
CA ALA A 188 11.95 0.39 18.51
C ALA A 188 10.45 0.11 18.45
N TYR A 189 9.74 0.33 19.55
CA TYR A 189 8.28 0.37 19.54
C TYR A 189 7.81 1.65 18.88
N VAL A 190 6.75 1.55 18.08
CA VAL A 190 6.17 2.70 17.38
C VAL A 190 4.66 2.68 17.53
N PHE A 191 4.12 3.79 18.01
CA PHE A 191 2.71 4.15 17.84
C PHE A 191 2.59 5.05 16.63
N ARG A 192 1.61 4.80 15.77
CA ARG A 192 1.23 5.67 14.66
C ARG A 192 -0.19 6.15 14.88
N PHE A 193 -0.37 7.46 14.79
CA PHE A 193 -1.61 8.18 14.99
C PHE A 193 -2.06 8.80 13.68
N GLU A 194 -3.23 8.40 13.20
CA GLU A 194 -3.79 8.87 11.94
C GLU A 194 -5.20 9.40 12.16
N TYR A 195 -5.44 10.64 11.73
CA TYR A 195 -6.78 11.20 11.65
C TYR A 195 -7.49 10.59 10.44
N ILE A 196 -8.60 9.91 10.68
CA ILE A 196 -9.40 9.27 9.63
C ILE A 196 -10.87 9.68 9.76
N THR A 197 -11.61 9.48 8.68
CA THR A 197 -13.08 9.50 8.65
C THR A 197 -13.51 8.21 7.95
N ARG A 198 -14.76 7.77 8.13
CA ARG A 198 -15.27 6.55 7.48
C ARG A 198 -16.36 6.89 6.47
N GLY A 199 -16.55 6.03 5.47
CA GLY A 199 -17.72 6.15 4.59
C GLY A 199 -19.00 5.94 5.39
N GLY A 200 -20.04 6.77 5.17
CA GLY A 200 -21.29 6.69 5.93
C GLY A 200 -21.23 7.37 7.31
N GLU A 201 -20.04 7.70 7.81
CA GLU A 201 -19.83 8.42 9.07
C GLU A 201 -18.77 9.50 8.91
N ASN A 202 -19.21 10.75 8.69
CA ASN A 202 -18.30 11.90 8.57
C ASN A 202 -17.88 12.45 9.95
N ILE A 203 -17.52 11.56 10.87
CA ILE A 203 -17.04 11.91 12.22
C ILE A 203 -15.52 11.80 12.29
N PRO A 204 -14.84 12.70 13.03
CA PRO A 204 -13.42 12.58 13.35
C PRO A 204 -13.11 11.30 14.12
N LEU A 205 -12.15 10.52 13.62
CA LEU A 205 -11.68 9.29 14.27
C LEU A 205 -10.16 9.22 14.31
N LEU A 206 -9.64 8.57 15.34
CA LEU A 206 -8.21 8.35 15.52
C LEU A 206 -7.90 6.87 15.33
N ASN A 207 -7.21 6.55 14.25
CA ASN A 207 -6.66 5.22 14.06
C ASN A 207 -5.31 5.13 14.79
N VAL A 208 -5.14 4.10 15.62
CA VAL A 208 -3.91 3.87 16.40
C VAL A 208 -3.29 2.56 15.94
N SER A 209 -2.15 2.65 15.26
CA SER A 209 -1.38 1.48 14.84
C SER A 209 -0.18 1.28 15.75
N ILE A 210 0.07 0.05 16.18
CA ILE A 210 1.18 -0.31 17.07
C ILE A 210 1.99 -1.39 16.39
N GLY A 211 3.31 -1.20 16.33
CA GLY A 211 4.23 -2.17 15.78
C GLY A 211 5.65 -1.91 16.25
N ILE A 212 6.58 -2.60 15.60
CA ILE A 212 8.01 -2.38 15.80
C ILE A 212 8.65 -1.86 14.52
N ARG A 213 9.72 -1.10 14.69
CA ARG A 213 10.65 -0.70 13.63
C ARG A 213 12.00 -1.33 13.93
N ARG A 214 12.57 -2.04 12.95
CA ARG A 214 13.88 -2.68 13.07
C ARG A 214 14.93 -1.86 12.33
N PHE A 215 16.20 -2.10 12.63
CA PHE A 215 17.31 -1.36 12.05
C PHE A 215 18.36 -2.30 11.48
N TYR A 216 19.00 -1.89 10.38
CA TYR A 216 20.22 -2.57 9.92
C TYR A 216 21.35 -2.37 10.93
N GLN A 217 22.09 -3.42 11.22
CA GLN A 217 23.17 -3.42 12.21
C GLN A 217 24.50 -3.92 11.65
N GLU A 218 24.49 -4.81 10.65
CA GLU A 218 25.69 -5.42 10.12
C GLU A 218 25.85 -5.19 8.61
N TYR A 219 27.11 -5.16 8.19
CA TYR A 219 27.54 -5.06 6.80
C TYR A 219 27.88 -6.46 6.25
N ASN A 220 26.96 -7.05 5.50
CA ASN A 220 27.17 -8.41 4.98
C ASN A 220 27.42 -8.49 3.46
N HIS A 221 27.68 -7.37 2.76
CA HIS A 221 27.96 -7.43 1.32
C HIS A 221 28.93 -6.34 0.81
N PRO A 222 29.97 -6.67 0.03
CA PRO A 222 30.97 -5.73 -0.49
C PRO A 222 30.46 -4.66 -1.49
N ASP A 223 29.17 -4.60 -1.82
CA ASP A 223 28.61 -3.79 -2.93
C ASP A 223 27.42 -2.90 -2.48
N ILE A 224 27.43 -2.44 -1.23
CA ILE A 224 26.36 -1.61 -0.65
C ILE A 224 25.98 -0.34 -1.44
N PRO A 225 26.91 0.37 -2.12
CA PRO A 225 26.55 1.46 -3.02
C PRO A 225 25.57 1.05 -4.12
N LEU A 226 25.29 -0.24 -4.34
CA LEU A 226 24.35 -0.75 -5.33
C LEU A 226 22.96 -1.10 -4.75
N LEU A 227 22.77 -0.94 -3.43
CA LEU A 227 21.58 -1.43 -2.71
C LEU A 227 20.30 -0.67 -2.96
N LEU A 228 20.35 0.65 -3.16
CA LEU A 228 19.12 1.42 -3.29
C LEU A 228 18.37 1.11 -4.59
N ARG A 229 18.92 0.39 -5.59
CA ARG A 229 18.22 -0.04 -6.82
C ARG A 229 17.27 1.02 -7.42
N ARG A 230 17.72 2.28 -7.51
CA ARG A 230 16.89 3.44 -7.93
C ARG A 230 15.63 3.70 -7.08
N LYS A 231 15.69 3.40 -5.78
CA LYS A 231 14.70 3.71 -4.75
C LYS A 231 15.25 4.75 -3.79
N ARG A 232 14.34 5.39 -3.07
CA ARG A 232 14.67 6.35 -2.02
C ARG A 232 14.76 5.60 -0.71
N GLY A 233 15.82 5.81 0.05
CA GLY A 233 16.00 5.29 1.41
C GLY A 233 15.52 6.26 2.47
N MET A 234 15.24 5.78 3.68
CA MET A 234 14.97 6.61 4.86
C MET A 234 16.09 6.43 5.88
N ILE A 235 16.47 7.51 6.53
CA ILE A 235 17.43 7.54 7.63
C ILE A 235 16.81 8.37 8.76
N LEU A 236 16.89 7.89 10.01
CA LEU A 236 16.53 8.65 11.19
C LEU A 236 17.80 9.21 11.81
N ILE A 237 17.85 10.52 12.02
CA ILE A 237 19.02 11.16 12.65
C ILE A 237 18.61 11.81 13.95
N SER A 238 19.36 11.54 15.03
CA SER A 238 19.16 12.21 16.29
C SER A 238 19.57 13.67 16.17
N THR A 239 18.82 14.57 16.77
CA THR A 239 19.13 16.00 16.70
C THR A 239 19.78 16.47 18.02
N PRO A 240 21.08 16.87 18.03
CA PRO A 240 21.85 17.15 19.25
C PRO A 240 21.25 18.27 20.12
N GLU A 241 20.71 19.31 19.48
CA GLU A 241 20.15 20.49 20.16
C GLU A 241 18.90 20.15 21.00
N PHE A 242 18.26 19.00 20.80
CA PHE A 242 16.98 18.66 21.42
C PHE A 242 17.10 17.71 22.64
N ALA A 243 18.31 17.24 22.96
CA ALA A 243 18.54 16.18 23.96
C ALA A 243 18.89 16.67 25.38
N LEU A 244 18.85 17.98 25.64
CA LEU A 244 19.40 18.60 26.88
C LEU A 244 18.73 18.17 28.21
N ASN A 245 17.54 17.58 28.18
CA ASN A 245 17.04 16.82 29.33
C ASN A 245 17.47 15.37 29.13
N ASN A 246 18.56 14.96 29.79
CA ASN A 246 19.32 13.68 29.75
C ASN A 246 18.55 12.33 29.76
N LYS A 247 17.36 12.23 29.14
CA LYS A 247 16.51 11.03 29.13
C LYS A 247 15.80 10.77 27.79
N LYS A 248 15.77 11.71 26.82
CA LYS A 248 15.03 11.52 25.55
C LYS A 248 15.79 12.03 24.33
N LEU A 249 16.23 11.13 23.46
CA LEU A 249 16.70 11.48 22.11
C LEU A 249 15.53 11.70 21.15
N ARG A 250 15.54 12.82 20.43
CA ARG A 250 14.60 13.08 19.33
C ARG A 250 15.25 12.75 18.00
N PHE A 251 14.47 12.19 17.08
CA PHE A 251 14.93 11.85 15.73
C PHE A 251 14.14 12.63 14.68
N VAL A 252 14.75 12.84 13.51
CA VAL A 252 14.10 13.40 12.33
C VAL A 252 14.19 12.44 11.16
N LYS A 253 13.14 12.36 10.35
CA LYS A 253 13.08 11.47 9.18
C LYS A 253 13.69 12.17 7.96
N LEU A 254 14.84 11.68 7.49
CA LEU A 254 15.49 12.16 6.27
C LEU A 254 15.45 11.10 5.19
N LYS A 255 15.56 11.53 3.93
CA LYS A 255 15.55 10.62 2.78
C LYS A 255 16.78 10.76 1.90
N VAL A 256 17.30 9.60 1.51
CA VAL A 256 18.47 9.44 0.64
C VAL A 256 18.10 8.77 -0.68
N GLN A 257 18.97 8.87 -1.68
CA GLN A 257 18.80 8.25 -2.98
C GLN A 257 20.15 7.83 -3.57
N GLN A 258 20.10 6.86 -4.47
CA GLN A 258 21.27 6.43 -5.24
C GLN A 258 21.90 7.59 -6.04
N ALA A 259 23.23 7.67 -6.02
CA ALA A 259 24.04 8.51 -6.91
C ALA A 259 24.94 7.66 -7.81
N THR A 260 25.65 8.29 -8.75
CA THR A 260 26.61 7.61 -9.66
C THR A 260 27.73 6.93 -8.87
N ASN A 261 28.20 7.60 -7.81
CA ASN A 261 29.18 7.09 -6.86
C ASN A 261 28.54 7.21 -5.47
N GLY A 262 28.15 6.08 -4.85
CA GLY A 262 27.59 6.08 -3.49
C GLY A 262 26.13 6.58 -3.37
N ILE A 263 25.79 7.07 -2.17
CA ILE A 263 24.45 7.56 -1.82
C ILE A 263 24.48 9.07 -1.57
N LYS A 264 23.38 9.77 -1.89
CA LYS A 264 23.22 11.20 -1.60
C LYS A 264 21.86 11.53 -1.03
N TRP A 265 21.78 12.65 -0.32
CA TRP A 265 20.52 13.27 0.07
C TRP A 265 19.66 13.62 -1.15
N ILE A 266 18.36 13.35 -1.05
CA ILE A 266 17.39 13.84 -2.05
C ILE A 266 17.42 15.38 -2.03
N LYS A 267 17.20 16.02 -3.18
CA LYS A 267 17.31 17.48 -3.35
C LYS A 267 16.61 18.29 -2.23
N ILE A 268 15.44 17.86 -1.78
CA ILE A 268 14.67 18.54 -0.73
C ILE A 268 15.37 18.46 0.65
N PHE A 269 16.06 17.35 0.94
CA PHE A 269 16.76 17.12 2.22
C PHE A 269 18.22 17.59 2.20
N ARG A 270 18.76 18.00 1.04
CA ARG A 270 20.14 18.48 0.94
C ARG A 270 20.39 19.73 1.77
N ASN A 271 19.43 20.65 1.81
CA ASN A 271 19.56 21.86 2.62
C ASN A 271 19.28 21.53 4.10
N LEU A 272 18.27 20.67 4.34
CA LEU A 272 17.91 20.20 5.68
C LEU A 272 19.10 19.63 6.46
N LYS A 273 20.04 18.90 5.82
CA LYS A 273 21.23 18.37 6.52
C LYS A 273 22.13 19.47 7.10
N ASP A 274 22.28 20.57 6.36
CA ASP A 274 23.12 21.70 6.76
C ASP A 274 22.40 22.49 7.86
N ASP A 275 21.08 22.57 7.72
CA ASP A 275 20.15 23.18 8.68
C ASP A 275 20.12 22.44 10.04
N PHE A 276 20.30 21.12 10.05
CA PHE A 276 20.42 20.33 11.29
C PHE A 276 21.84 20.32 11.90
N ARG A 277 22.79 21.07 11.33
CA ARG A 277 24.22 20.96 11.66
C ARG A 277 24.76 19.53 11.53
N ILE A 278 24.12 18.69 10.72
CA ILE A 278 24.56 17.32 10.38
C ILE A 278 25.72 17.38 9.37
N GLY A 279 25.88 18.52 8.68
CA GLY A 279 26.93 18.75 7.69
C GLY A 279 28.34 18.64 8.30
N GLY A 280 29.11 17.65 7.85
CA GLY A 280 30.50 17.43 8.24
C GLY A 280 30.73 16.20 9.12
N GLU A 281 29.72 15.74 9.88
CA GLU A 281 29.84 14.62 10.83
C GLU A 281 29.27 13.29 10.29
N VAL A 282 28.49 13.34 9.21
CA VAL A 282 27.77 12.17 8.67
C VAL A 282 28.18 11.86 7.25
N GLU A 283 28.98 10.81 7.10
CA GLU A 283 29.32 10.22 5.80
C GLU A 283 28.32 9.12 5.45
N LEU A 284 27.44 9.40 4.48
CA LEU A 284 26.37 8.48 4.07
C LEU A 284 26.88 7.09 3.69
N ASP A 285 28.01 7.01 3.00
CA ASP A 285 28.60 5.73 2.61
C ASP A 285 29.18 4.99 3.83
N HIS A 286 29.71 5.72 4.83
CA HIS A 286 30.20 5.14 6.09
C HIS A 286 29.06 4.61 6.97
N ILE A 287 27.92 5.32 7.05
CA ILE A 287 26.75 4.84 7.82
C ILE A 287 26.30 3.47 7.34
N LEU A 288 26.28 3.26 6.03
CA LEU A 288 25.83 1.98 5.49
C LEU A 288 26.85 0.87 5.72
N GLN A 289 28.15 1.22 5.83
CA GLN A 289 29.23 0.29 6.15
C GLN A 289 29.26 -0.08 7.63
N TYR A 290 28.90 0.86 8.51
CA TYR A 290 29.00 0.72 9.96
C TYR A 290 27.71 1.17 10.68
N PRO A 291 26.53 0.63 10.33
CA PRO A 291 25.26 1.17 10.83
C PRO A 291 25.09 1.00 12.34
N LYS A 292 25.69 -0.05 12.94
CA LYS A 292 25.67 -0.26 14.40
C LYS A 292 26.48 0.79 15.16
N ASP A 293 27.62 1.22 14.62
CA ASP A 293 28.47 2.23 15.27
C ASP A 293 27.75 3.57 15.36
N TYR A 294 27.05 3.97 14.30
CA TYR A 294 26.22 5.17 14.33
C TYR A 294 24.95 5.00 15.16
N MET A 295 24.36 3.81 15.24
CA MET A 295 23.20 3.58 16.10
C MET A 295 23.56 3.74 17.59
N LEU A 296 24.77 3.31 17.97
CA LEU A 296 25.27 3.38 19.35
C LEU A 296 26.09 4.64 19.64
N GLY A 297 26.18 5.58 18.69
CA GLY A 297 26.93 6.82 18.85
C GLY A 297 26.46 7.66 20.04
N GLU A 298 27.41 8.33 20.70
CA GLU A 298 27.14 9.17 21.88
C GLU A 298 26.69 10.59 21.50
N ASN A 299 27.32 11.20 20.49
CA ASN A 299 27.03 12.57 20.06
C ASN A 299 25.91 12.65 19.01
N LEU A 300 25.92 11.70 18.07
CA LEU A 300 24.99 11.66 16.96
C LEU A 300 24.61 10.20 16.67
N ARG A 301 23.34 9.87 16.89
CA ARG A 301 22.77 8.58 16.54
C ARG A 301 22.12 8.62 15.17
N VAL A 302 22.47 7.66 14.34
CA VAL A 302 21.83 7.47 13.03
C VAL A 302 21.24 6.06 12.98
N LEU A 303 19.93 5.99 12.75
CA LEU A 303 19.22 4.74 12.58
C LEU A 303 18.88 4.54 11.11
N LEU A 304 19.14 3.35 10.60
CA LEU A 304 18.79 2.94 9.25
C LEU A 304 17.62 1.93 9.33
N PRO A 305 16.36 2.37 9.21
CA PRO A 305 15.20 1.48 9.27
C PRO A 305 15.33 0.33 8.26
N TYR A 306 15.08 -0.87 8.74
CA TYR A 306 15.03 -2.07 7.92
C TYR A 306 13.90 -1.94 6.89
N ASN A 307 14.22 -2.19 5.62
CA ASN A 307 13.21 -2.21 4.57
C ASN A 307 13.63 -3.14 3.43
N GLU A 308 13.02 -4.33 3.34
CA GLU A 308 13.41 -5.34 2.34
C GLU A 308 13.07 -4.93 0.91
N ARG A 309 12.07 -4.06 0.74
CA ARG A 309 11.75 -3.53 -0.58
C ARG A 309 12.87 -2.61 -1.05
N ILE A 310 13.61 -1.96 -0.17
CA ILE A 310 14.55 -0.88 -0.53
C ILE A 310 16.00 -1.32 -0.43
N TYR A 311 16.39 -2.03 0.63
CA TYR A 311 17.75 -2.50 0.85
C TYR A 311 17.76 -4.03 0.80
N LYS A 312 17.88 -4.60 -0.40
CA LYS A 312 17.96 -6.07 -0.57
C LYS A 312 19.38 -6.57 -0.30
N VAL A 313 19.77 -6.69 0.97
CA VAL A 313 21.05 -7.28 1.38
C VAL A 313 20.84 -8.76 1.74
N GLN A 314 21.46 -9.66 0.99
CA GLN A 314 21.41 -11.10 1.31
C GLN A 314 22.06 -11.38 2.68
N GLY A 315 21.49 -12.31 3.44
CA GLY A 315 22.02 -12.69 4.76
C GLY A 315 21.72 -11.71 5.91
N THR A 316 20.97 -10.63 5.65
CA THR A 316 20.56 -9.65 6.69
C THR A 316 19.07 -9.71 7.01
N LYS A 317 18.41 -10.83 6.68
CA LYS A 317 16.96 -10.95 6.84
C LYS A 317 16.62 -10.90 8.32
N ILE A 318 16.09 -9.77 8.79
CA ILE A 318 15.66 -9.63 10.18
C ILE A 318 14.23 -10.17 10.27
N LYS A 319 13.96 -11.04 11.25
CA LYS A 319 12.60 -11.59 11.46
C LYS A 319 11.65 -10.45 11.85
N PRO A 320 10.66 -10.09 11.02
CA PRO A 320 9.75 -8.99 11.31
C PRO A 320 8.68 -9.37 12.34
N GLY A 321 8.00 -8.36 12.89
CA GLY A 321 6.76 -8.55 13.65
C GLY A 321 6.86 -8.36 15.16
N ILE A 322 5.82 -7.74 15.71
CA ILE A 322 5.59 -7.53 17.14
C ILE A 322 4.89 -8.75 17.75
N LYS A 323 5.17 -9.07 19.03
CA LYS A 323 4.41 -10.12 19.73
C LYS A 323 2.99 -9.64 20.05
N VAL A 324 2.06 -10.59 20.14
CA VAL A 324 0.65 -10.32 20.46
C VAL A 324 0.53 -9.65 21.83
N GLU A 325 1.14 -10.23 22.85
CA GLU A 325 1.06 -9.73 24.22
C GLU A 325 1.64 -8.31 24.33
N GLU A 326 2.85 -8.09 23.80
CA GLU A 326 3.52 -6.77 23.76
C GLU A 326 2.61 -5.71 23.13
N ARG A 327 1.95 -6.03 22.01
CA ARG A 327 1.04 -5.12 21.33
C ARG A 327 -0.19 -4.76 22.17
N GLU A 328 -0.80 -5.73 22.84
CA GLU A 328 -1.97 -5.47 23.70
C GLU A 328 -1.58 -4.65 24.95
N TYR A 329 -0.42 -4.89 25.56
CA TYR A 329 0.08 -4.05 26.66
C TYR A 329 0.30 -2.61 26.23
N LEU A 330 0.98 -2.40 25.11
CA LEU A 330 1.20 -1.08 24.54
C LEU A 330 -0.13 -0.37 24.22
N PHE A 331 -1.11 -1.11 23.69
CA PHE A 331 -2.44 -0.56 23.40
C PHE A 331 -3.17 -0.14 24.67
N LYS A 332 -3.13 -0.96 25.74
CA LYS A 332 -3.68 -0.58 27.05
C LYS A 332 -2.98 0.66 27.61
N GLY A 333 -1.67 0.77 27.46
CA GLY A 333 -0.90 1.96 27.86
C GLY A 333 -1.37 3.24 27.16
N PHE A 334 -1.76 3.15 25.88
CA PHE A 334 -2.43 4.26 25.19
C PHE A 334 -3.81 4.58 25.79
N GLN A 335 -4.66 3.56 26.01
CA GLN A 335 -6.00 3.75 26.58
C GLN A 335 -5.98 4.40 27.97
N GLN A 336 -4.98 4.05 28.80
CA GLN A 336 -4.80 4.63 30.13
C GLN A 336 -4.40 6.11 30.09
N LYS A 337 -3.66 6.55 29.07
CA LYS A 337 -3.30 7.96 28.88
C LYS A 337 -4.45 8.79 28.32
N PHE A 338 -5.27 8.19 27.46
CA PHE A 338 -6.37 8.86 26.76
C PHE A 338 -7.73 8.26 27.17
N THR A 339 -8.06 8.32 28.47
CA THR A 339 -9.31 7.76 29.02
C THR A 339 -10.58 8.45 28.52
N TYR A 340 -10.45 9.66 28.00
CA TYR A 340 -11.53 10.46 27.44
C TYR A 340 -11.85 10.10 25.98
N PHE A 341 -10.99 9.33 25.30
CA PHE A 341 -11.29 8.79 23.98
C PHE A 341 -12.09 7.50 24.11
N THR A 342 -13.13 7.36 23.29
CA THR A 342 -13.99 6.17 23.30
C THR A 342 -13.54 5.21 22.21
N LEU A 343 -13.16 3.98 22.58
CA LEU A 343 -12.85 2.95 21.61
C LEU A 343 -14.12 2.56 20.85
N LEU A 344 -14.03 2.40 19.53
CA LEU A 344 -15.16 1.91 18.76
C LEU A 344 -15.63 0.53 19.26
N PRO A 345 -16.95 0.28 19.31
CA PRO A 345 -17.48 -1.00 19.74
C PRO A 345 -16.96 -2.18 18.91
N GLU A 346 -16.79 -3.33 19.57
CA GLU A 346 -16.35 -4.55 18.90
C GLU A 346 -17.35 -5.01 17.81
N CYS A 347 -16.81 -5.41 16.67
CA CYS A 347 -17.62 -5.90 15.55
C CYS A 347 -18.02 -7.35 15.78
N LYS A 348 -19.24 -7.70 15.37
CA LYS A 348 -19.79 -9.06 15.48
C LYS A 348 -19.33 -9.90 14.30
N LYS A 349 -18.82 -11.10 14.57
CA LYS A 349 -18.50 -12.07 13.51
C LYS A 349 -19.77 -12.51 12.80
N MET A 350 -19.71 -12.58 11.49
CA MET A 350 -20.77 -13.09 10.63
C MET A 350 -20.48 -14.53 10.21
N GLU A 351 -21.53 -15.34 10.09
CA GLU A 351 -21.39 -16.67 9.50
C GLU A 351 -21.08 -16.57 8.00
N THR A 352 -19.93 -17.13 7.61
CA THR A 352 -19.48 -17.23 6.22
C THR A 352 -19.25 -18.69 5.83
N ASP A 353 -19.51 -19.02 4.56
CA ASP A 353 -19.15 -20.32 4.00
C ASP A 353 -17.68 -20.30 3.56
N ASN A 354 -16.80 -20.80 4.42
CA ASN A 354 -15.36 -20.84 4.19
C ASN A 354 -14.89 -22.17 3.55
N ARG A 355 -15.76 -22.98 2.94
CA ARG A 355 -15.32 -24.27 2.36
C ARG A 355 -14.40 -24.04 1.15
N LYS A 356 -13.16 -24.52 1.25
CA LYS A 356 -12.06 -24.27 0.30
C LYS A 356 -11.94 -25.35 -0.79
N GLU A 357 -13.05 -25.77 -1.38
CA GLU A 357 -13.01 -26.82 -2.41
C GLU A 357 -12.36 -26.30 -3.70
N LEU A 358 -11.16 -26.79 -4.00
CA LEU A 358 -10.43 -26.44 -5.21
C LEU A 358 -10.98 -27.21 -6.43
N PHE A 359 -11.10 -28.53 -6.28
CA PHE A 359 -11.40 -29.46 -7.37
C PHE A 359 -12.79 -30.10 -7.26
N PRO A 360 -13.40 -30.54 -8.38
CA PRO A 360 -12.92 -30.34 -9.76
C PRO A 360 -12.93 -28.87 -10.18
N LEU A 361 -11.94 -28.45 -10.98
CA LEU A 361 -11.93 -27.13 -11.61
C LEU A 361 -13.11 -27.00 -12.58
N ILE A 362 -13.64 -25.80 -12.71
CA ILE A 362 -14.64 -25.48 -13.72
C ILE A 362 -13.89 -25.08 -14.99
N ALA A 363 -14.03 -25.88 -16.04
CA ALA A 363 -13.36 -25.63 -17.31
C ALA A 363 -14.10 -24.57 -18.15
N PRO A 364 -13.38 -23.77 -18.96
CA PRO A 364 -14.00 -22.95 -20.01
C PRO A 364 -14.86 -23.80 -20.96
N LYS A 365 -16.02 -23.28 -21.34
CA LYS A 365 -16.98 -23.98 -22.21
C LYS A 365 -16.33 -24.35 -23.55
N GLY A 366 -16.41 -25.63 -23.90
CA GLY A 366 -15.89 -26.17 -25.17
C GLY A 366 -14.37 -26.40 -25.22
N LEU A 367 -13.68 -26.30 -24.08
CA LEU A 367 -12.24 -26.57 -24.02
C LEU A 367 -11.97 -28.07 -23.85
N GLU A 368 -11.35 -28.69 -24.85
CA GLU A 368 -11.03 -30.13 -24.84
C GLU A 368 -9.57 -30.41 -24.47
N ALA A 369 -8.65 -29.52 -24.86
CA ALA A 369 -7.22 -29.69 -24.62
C ALA A 369 -6.52 -28.35 -24.37
N ILE A 370 -5.44 -28.40 -23.58
CA ILE A 370 -4.51 -27.29 -23.37
C ILE A 370 -3.07 -27.77 -23.43
N THR A 371 -2.17 -26.90 -23.86
CA THR A 371 -0.73 -27.15 -23.82
C THR A 371 -0.06 -26.27 -22.77
N LEU A 372 0.78 -26.85 -21.92
CA LEU A 372 1.66 -26.18 -20.98
C LEU A 372 3.11 -26.36 -21.43
N GLU A 373 3.72 -25.28 -21.91
CA GLU A 373 5.14 -25.23 -22.25
C GLU A 373 5.96 -24.85 -21.00
N ILE A 374 6.89 -25.72 -20.61
CA ILE A 374 7.84 -25.49 -19.52
C ILE A 374 9.11 -24.92 -20.13
N TRP A 375 9.35 -23.62 -19.92
CA TRP A 375 10.52 -22.91 -20.43
C TRP A 375 11.61 -22.87 -19.35
N SER A 376 12.18 -24.04 -19.09
CA SER A 376 13.28 -24.21 -18.14
C SER A 376 13.92 -25.59 -18.22
N GLU A 377 15.23 -25.63 -18.04
CA GLU A 377 15.98 -26.88 -17.85
C GLU A 377 15.98 -27.36 -16.39
N LYS A 378 15.59 -26.49 -15.44
CA LYS A 378 15.81 -26.71 -13.99
C LYS A 378 14.59 -27.14 -13.18
N ILE A 379 13.38 -27.06 -13.74
CA ILE A 379 12.14 -27.32 -13.00
C ILE A 379 11.22 -28.34 -13.69
N SER A 380 11.67 -28.95 -14.80
CA SER A 380 10.80 -29.77 -15.64
C SER A 380 10.32 -31.05 -14.94
N LEU A 381 11.18 -31.70 -14.14
CA LEU A 381 10.81 -32.92 -13.40
C LEU A 381 9.94 -32.59 -12.18
N GLU A 382 10.24 -31.48 -11.51
CA GLU A 382 9.51 -31.00 -10.35
C GLU A 382 8.07 -30.59 -10.68
N VAL A 383 7.82 -30.14 -11.92
CA VAL A 383 6.48 -29.81 -12.41
C VAL A 383 5.59 -31.05 -12.50
N GLU A 384 6.07 -32.13 -13.10
CA GLU A 384 5.28 -33.36 -13.25
C GLU A 384 4.93 -33.95 -11.88
N GLN A 385 5.91 -33.99 -10.96
CA GLN A 385 5.66 -34.42 -9.57
C GLN A 385 4.63 -33.51 -8.88
N ALA A 386 4.75 -32.19 -9.04
CA ALA A 386 3.85 -31.22 -8.43
C ALA A 386 2.39 -31.37 -8.92
N LEU A 387 2.16 -31.78 -10.17
CA LEU A 387 0.82 -31.97 -10.72
C LEU A 387 0.06 -33.12 -10.05
N PHE A 388 0.69 -34.27 -9.83
CA PHE A 388 0.06 -35.42 -9.15
C PHE A 388 -0.17 -35.16 -7.67
N GLU A 389 0.85 -34.68 -6.96
CA GLU A 389 0.76 -34.44 -5.52
C GLU A 389 -0.29 -33.38 -5.17
N SER A 390 -0.51 -32.40 -6.06
CA SER A 390 -1.54 -31.37 -5.90
C SER A 390 -2.95 -31.82 -6.28
N LYS A 391 -3.14 -33.05 -6.80
CA LYS A 391 -4.40 -33.57 -7.34
C LYS A 391 -4.98 -32.74 -8.50
N MET A 392 -4.12 -31.95 -9.19
CA MET A 392 -4.52 -31.21 -10.39
C MET A 392 -4.82 -32.11 -11.57
N VAL A 393 -4.19 -33.28 -11.61
CA VAL A 393 -4.38 -34.29 -12.65
C VAL A 393 -4.99 -35.55 -12.04
N LEU A 394 -5.89 -36.18 -12.78
CA LEU A 394 -6.56 -37.43 -12.39
C LEU A 394 -5.76 -38.67 -12.84
N ALA A 395 -5.18 -38.60 -14.04
CA ALA A 395 -4.45 -39.71 -14.64
C ALA A 395 -3.44 -39.21 -15.69
N GLN A 396 -2.41 -40.02 -15.92
CA GLN A 396 -1.54 -39.91 -17.09
C GLN A 396 -2.06 -40.81 -18.19
N ILE A 397 -2.21 -40.27 -19.40
CA ILE A 397 -2.67 -41.03 -20.57
C ILE A 397 -1.49 -41.45 -21.43
N SER A 398 -0.44 -40.62 -21.49
CA SER A 398 0.81 -40.89 -22.20
C SER A 398 1.96 -40.15 -21.52
N GLU A 399 3.20 -40.37 -21.96
CA GLU A 399 4.41 -39.76 -21.36
C GLU A 399 4.28 -38.26 -21.07
N SER A 400 3.64 -37.49 -21.95
CA SER A 400 3.48 -36.03 -21.82
C SER A 400 2.02 -35.55 -21.76
N SER A 401 1.03 -36.45 -21.58
CA SER A 401 -0.40 -36.09 -21.60
C SER A 401 -1.12 -36.56 -20.36
N TYR A 402 -1.90 -35.65 -19.76
CA TYR A 402 -2.55 -35.81 -18.47
C TYR A 402 -4.01 -35.39 -18.55
N VAL A 403 -4.89 -35.98 -17.73
CA VAL A 403 -6.28 -35.51 -17.58
C VAL A 403 -6.35 -34.53 -16.42
N LEU A 404 -6.80 -33.30 -16.67
CA LEU A 404 -7.04 -32.35 -15.59
C LEU A 404 -8.22 -32.80 -14.72
N HIS A 405 -8.12 -32.53 -13.42
CA HIS A 405 -9.21 -32.68 -12.47
C HIS A 405 -10.20 -31.52 -12.62
N ALA A 406 -11.00 -31.57 -13.69
CA ALA A 406 -12.02 -30.58 -14.02
C ALA A 406 -13.42 -31.20 -14.14
N ASP A 407 -14.45 -30.36 -14.22
CA ASP A 407 -15.85 -30.76 -14.39
C ASP A 407 -16.16 -31.26 -15.80
N SER A 408 -15.25 -31.03 -16.75
CA SER A 408 -15.19 -31.68 -18.06
C SER A 408 -13.82 -32.34 -18.28
N PRO A 409 -13.72 -33.38 -19.13
CA PRO A 409 -12.45 -34.01 -19.45
C PRO A 409 -11.59 -33.07 -20.31
N VAL A 410 -10.60 -32.43 -19.69
CA VAL A 410 -9.62 -31.57 -20.39
C VAL A 410 -8.26 -32.24 -20.42
N LEU A 411 -7.70 -32.43 -21.62
CA LEU A 411 -6.37 -32.97 -21.84
C LEU A 411 -5.31 -31.88 -21.61
N LEU A 412 -4.41 -32.08 -20.66
CA LEU A 412 -3.20 -31.27 -20.46
C LEU A 412 -2.02 -31.94 -21.14
N LYS A 413 -1.46 -31.29 -22.16
CA LYS A 413 -0.19 -31.69 -22.79
C LYS A 413 0.96 -30.86 -22.26
N ILE A 414 2.03 -31.51 -21.79
CA ILE A 414 3.24 -30.84 -21.32
C ILE A 414 4.32 -30.89 -22.39
N VAL A 415 4.93 -29.74 -22.67
CA VAL A 415 6.03 -29.62 -23.65
C VAL A 415 7.21 -28.93 -22.98
N ARG A 416 8.42 -29.47 -23.13
CA ARG A 416 9.65 -28.87 -22.59
C ARG A 416 10.30 -27.99 -23.65
N CYS A 417 10.66 -26.76 -23.29
CA CYS A 417 11.25 -25.78 -24.19
C CYS A 417 12.55 -25.20 -23.59
N ASN A 418 13.59 -25.04 -24.42
CA ASN A 418 14.81 -24.37 -24.00
C ASN A 418 14.60 -22.85 -23.97
N ILE A 419 15.00 -22.22 -22.86
CA ILE A 419 14.77 -20.79 -22.59
C ILE A 419 15.97 -19.91 -22.94
N GLU A 420 17.15 -20.48 -23.21
CA GLU A 420 18.40 -19.73 -23.33
C GLU A 420 18.34 -18.66 -24.42
N LYS A 421 17.86 -19.00 -25.62
CA LYS A 421 17.75 -18.07 -26.75
C LYS A 421 16.85 -16.87 -26.46
N VAL A 422 15.80 -17.07 -25.65
CA VAL A 422 14.86 -16.01 -25.25
C VAL A 422 15.52 -15.03 -24.28
N LEU A 423 16.41 -15.52 -23.39
CA LEU A 423 17.02 -14.69 -22.35
C LEU A 423 18.34 -14.02 -22.77
N GLN A 424 18.91 -14.32 -23.94
CA GLN A 424 20.21 -13.77 -24.36
C GLN A 424 20.22 -12.24 -24.55
N ASN A 425 19.12 -11.64 -25.00
CA ASN A 425 19.03 -10.20 -25.31
C ASN A 425 18.43 -9.34 -24.18
N PRO A 426 17.40 -9.79 -23.43
CA PRO A 426 16.79 -8.99 -22.36
C PRO A 426 17.72 -8.64 -21.19
N TYR A 427 18.81 -9.38 -20.96
CA TYR A 427 19.70 -9.23 -19.79
C TYR A 427 20.96 -8.36 -20.00
N LYS A 428 21.19 -7.76 -21.19
CA LYS A 428 22.42 -7.00 -21.50
C LYS A 428 22.41 -5.49 -21.09
N MET A 429 21.56 -5.04 -20.17
CA MET A 429 21.02 -3.66 -20.24
C MET A 429 21.83 -2.48 -19.65
N GLN A 430 22.04 -1.47 -20.51
CA GLN A 430 21.99 -0.01 -20.23
C GLN A 430 20.88 0.75 -21.02
N TYR A 431 19.97 0.07 -21.72
CA TYR A 431 19.28 0.65 -22.89
C TYR A 431 17.96 1.43 -22.65
N CYS A 432 17.64 2.33 -23.59
CA CYS A 432 16.50 3.26 -23.60
C CYS A 432 15.27 2.72 -24.36
N GLN A 433 14.11 3.39 -24.19
CA GLN A 433 12.80 3.10 -24.81
C GLN A 433 12.84 2.80 -26.32
N LYS A 434 13.80 3.40 -27.06
CA LYS A 434 13.96 3.23 -28.51
C LYS A 434 14.13 1.77 -28.96
N TYR A 435 14.60 0.88 -28.08
CA TYR A 435 14.90 -0.50 -28.44
C TYR A 435 13.85 -1.53 -27.99
N LYS A 436 12.76 -1.10 -27.33
CA LYS A 436 11.70 -2.01 -26.83
C LYS A 436 11.17 -2.92 -27.94
N THR A 437 10.74 -2.34 -29.06
CA THR A 437 10.15 -3.08 -30.18
C THR A 437 11.08 -4.17 -30.70
N ASN A 438 12.36 -3.83 -30.92
CA ASN A 438 13.37 -4.79 -31.40
C ASN A 438 13.56 -5.95 -30.41
N LEU A 439 13.56 -5.68 -29.09
CA LEU A 439 13.71 -6.72 -28.09
C LEU A 439 12.50 -7.65 -28.02
N VAL A 440 11.28 -7.11 -28.13
CA VAL A 440 10.06 -7.92 -28.22
C VAL A 440 10.10 -8.78 -29.48
N GLU A 441 10.51 -8.23 -30.62
CA GLU A 441 10.69 -8.98 -31.87
C GLU A 441 11.74 -10.08 -31.76
N ASP A 442 12.85 -9.84 -31.07
CA ASP A 442 13.88 -10.85 -30.82
C ASP A 442 13.34 -12.00 -29.98
N VAL A 443 12.58 -11.69 -28.92
CA VAL A 443 11.87 -12.71 -28.12
C VAL A 443 10.91 -13.50 -29.00
N MET A 444 10.10 -12.83 -29.84
CA MET A 444 9.17 -13.51 -30.75
C MET A 444 9.89 -14.45 -31.71
N LYS A 445 10.99 -14.01 -32.32
CA LYS A 445 11.82 -14.84 -33.23
C LYS A 445 12.39 -16.05 -32.50
N ALA A 446 12.92 -15.86 -31.29
CA ALA A 446 13.44 -16.94 -30.46
C ALA A 446 12.35 -17.96 -30.10
N VAL A 447 11.17 -17.48 -29.66
CA VAL A 447 10.03 -18.35 -29.32
C VAL A 447 9.55 -19.14 -30.53
N TYR A 448 9.39 -18.51 -31.69
CA TYR A 448 9.01 -19.22 -32.91
C TYR A 448 10.07 -20.23 -33.36
N ALA A 449 11.35 -19.91 -33.26
CA ALA A 449 12.43 -20.83 -33.60
C ALA A 449 12.50 -22.04 -32.66
N THR A 450 12.08 -21.91 -31.41
CA THR A 450 12.12 -22.99 -30.42
C THR A 450 10.84 -23.83 -30.36
N ALA A 451 9.67 -23.18 -30.37
CA ALA A 451 8.39 -23.84 -30.09
C ALA A 451 7.37 -23.71 -31.24
N GLY A 452 7.73 -23.07 -32.34
CA GLY A 452 6.87 -22.89 -33.51
C GLY A 452 5.70 -21.94 -33.30
N LYS A 453 4.93 -21.73 -34.39
CA LYS A 453 3.67 -20.98 -34.36
C LYS A 453 2.57 -21.81 -33.69
N ARG A 454 1.65 -21.13 -33.00
CA ARG A 454 0.50 -21.74 -32.33
C ARG A 454 -0.78 -21.07 -32.79
N ASN A 455 -1.74 -21.87 -33.23
CA ASN A 455 -3.07 -21.38 -33.58
C ASN A 455 -3.94 -21.20 -32.32
N ASP A 456 -3.78 -22.09 -31.35
CA ASP A 456 -4.49 -22.03 -30.07
C ASP A 456 -3.62 -21.41 -28.97
N ALA A 457 -4.29 -20.70 -28.07
CA ALA A 457 -3.67 -20.10 -26.89
C ALA A 457 -2.99 -21.17 -26.02
N THR A 458 -1.68 -21.03 -25.84
CA THR A 458 -0.82 -21.96 -25.10
C THR A 458 -0.39 -21.35 -23.76
N LEU A 459 -0.19 -22.17 -22.73
CA LEU A 459 0.32 -21.72 -21.42
C LEU A 459 1.83 -21.89 -21.37
N ALA A 460 2.55 -20.93 -20.79
CA ALA A 460 4.00 -20.93 -20.69
C ALA A 460 4.44 -20.66 -19.25
N LEU A 461 5.07 -21.66 -18.63
CA LEU A 461 5.70 -21.52 -17.32
C LEU A 461 7.19 -21.22 -17.52
N ILE A 462 7.61 -20.00 -17.20
CA ILE A 462 8.95 -19.49 -17.52
C ILE A 462 9.77 -19.36 -16.24
N ALA A 463 10.88 -20.10 -16.14
CA ALA A 463 11.80 -19.94 -15.02
C ALA A 463 12.97 -19.03 -15.42
N MET A 464 13.19 -17.95 -14.67
CA MET A 464 14.25 -17.00 -14.98
C MET A 464 14.90 -16.41 -13.73
N LYS A 465 16.16 -15.98 -13.86
CA LYS A 465 16.89 -15.33 -12.78
C LYS A 465 16.30 -13.96 -12.50
N ASN A 466 16.25 -13.58 -11.22
CA ASN A 466 15.86 -12.21 -10.87
C ASN A 466 16.87 -11.19 -11.38
N CYS A 467 16.32 -10.15 -11.99
CA CYS A 467 17.04 -8.94 -12.38
C CYS A 467 17.54 -8.16 -11.16
N ASP A 468 18.67 -7.48 -11.30
CA ASP A 468 19.25 -6.67 -10.23
C ASP A 468 18.51 -5.33 -10.05
N GLY A 469 17.65 -4.95 -11.00
CA GLY A 469 16.82 -3.75 -10.98
C GLY A 469 17.50 -2.54 -11.63
N ARG A 470 18.66 -2.72 -12.27
CA ARG A 470 19.33 -1.67 -13.06
C ARG A 470 18.71 -1.49 -14.43
N GLU A 471 17.85 -2.40 -14.87
CA GLU A 471 17.18 -2.33 -16.15
C GLU A 471 16.24 -1.12 -16.22
N LYS A 472 16.13 -0.46 -17.38
CA LYS A 472 15.15 0.64 -17.55
C LYS A 472 13.73 0.10 -17.76
N ILE A 473 13.61 -1.15 -18.21
CA ILE A 473 12.37 -1.88 -18.43
C ILE A 473 12.56 -3.25 -17.77
N ASP A 474 11.56 -3.76 -17.05
CA ASP A 474 11.60 -5.10 -16.47
C ASP A 474 11.68 -6.15 -17.59
N PRO A 475 12.75 -6.98 -17.66
CA PRO A 475 12.87 -8.03 -18.68
C PRO A 475 11.69 -9.01 -18.70
N LYS A 476 11.00 -9.22 -17.58
CA LYS A 476 9.78 -10.05 -17.55
C LYS A 476 8.68 -9.48 -18.41
N GLN A 477 8.53 -8.15 -18.46
CA GLN A 477 7.51 -7.50 -19.30
C GLN A 477 7.83 -7.69 -20.78
N ILE A 478 9.09 -7.54 -21.18
CA ILE A 478 9.53 -7.78 -22.56
C ILE A 478 9.29 -9.23 -22.97
N VAL A 479 9.69 -10.18 -22.11
CA VAL A 479 9.47 -11.61 -22.37
C VAL A 479 7.97 -11.91 -22.45
N ARG A 480 7.17 -11.41 -21.51
CA ARG A 480 5.71 -11.60 -21.50
C ARG A 480 5.04 -11.04 -22.75
N GLU A 481 5.39 -9.82 -23.18
CA GLU A 481 4.82 -9.22 -24.40
C GLU A 481 5.20 -10.03 -25.64
N GLY A 482 6.47 -10.46 -25.74
CA GLY A 482 6.91 -11.33 -26.84
C GLY A 482 6.16 -12.67 -26.86
N PHE A 483 5.95 -13.29 -25.70
CA PHE A 483 5.18 -14.53 -25.59
C PHE A 483 3.71 -14.32 -25.97
N ALA A 484 3.07 -13.25 -25.49
CA ALA A 484 1.68 -12.93 -25.82
C ALA A 484 1.48 -12.77 -27.33
N ARG A 485 2.38 -12.06 -28.01
CA ARG A 485 2.38 -11.89 -29.48
C ARG A 485 2.64 -13.19 -30.27
N THR A 486 3.08 -14.25 -29.60
CA THR A 486 3.18 -15.61 -30.15
C THR A 486 2.09 -16.55 -29.64
N ASN A 487 0.97 -15.99 -29.15
CA ASN A 487 -0.20 -16.72 -28.67
C ASN A 487 0.04 -17.54 -27.38
N ARG A 488 0.91 -17.04 -26.49
CA ARG A 488 1.28 -17.70 -25.22
C ARG A 488 0.99 -16.84 -24.00
N ILE A 489 0.22 -17.38 -23.06
CA ILE A 489 -0.03 -16.80 -21.74
C ILE A 489 1.10 -17.24 -20.80
N SER A 490 1.74 -16.32 -20.09
CA SER A 490 2.98 -16.60 -19.36
C SER A 490 2.92 -16.29 -17.85
N ALA A 491 3.41 -17.22 -17.05
CA ALA A 491 3.69 -17.06 -15.63
C ALA A 491 5.17 -17.30 -15.35
N PHE A 492 5.72 -16.59 -14.36
CA PHE A 492 7.15 -16.58 -14.08
C PHE A 492 7.48 -17.21 -12.74
N ILE A 493 8.51 -18.06 -12.74
CA ILE A 493 9.15 -18.60 -11.54
C ILE A 493 10.52 -17.95 -11.40
N ASN A 494 10.77 -17.38 -10.23
CA ASN A 494 12.07 -16.76 -9.93
C ASN A 494 13.07 -17.83 -9.53
N LEU A 495 14.21 -17.86 -10.23
CA LEU A 495 15.36 -18.67 -9.86
C LEU A 495 16.31 -17.83 -9.00
N PHE A 496 16.50 -18.26 -7.75
CA PHE A 496 17.47 -17.67 -6.83
C PHE A 496 18.76 -18.51 -6.83
N ILE A 497 19.91 -17.86 -6.71
CA ILE A 497 21.20 -18.56 -6.67
C ILE A 497 21.28 -19.37 -5.37
N GLY A 498 21.62 -20.65 -5.46
CA GLY A 498 21.79 -21.54 -4.31
C GLY A 498 20.50 -22.02 -3.64
N GLN A 499 19.32 -21.68 -4.17
CA GLN A 499 18.02 -22.14 -3.64
C GLN A 499 17.26 -22.95 -4.68
N SER A 500 16.66 -24.06 -4.25
CA SER A 500 15.71 -24.81 -5.06
C SER A 500 14.37 -24.08 -5.12
N VAL A 501 13.63 -24.29 -6.22
CA VAL A 501 12.26 -23.76 -6.35
C VAL A 501 11.34 -24.64 -5.52
N SER A 502 10.56 -24.03 -4.61
CA SER A 502 9.61 -24.79 -3.81
C SER A 502 8.48 -25.36 -4.68
N ARG A 503 7.98 -26.56 -4.33
CA ARG A 503 6.81 -27.17 -5.01
C ARG A 503 5.59 -26.25 -4.99
N LYS A 504 5.35 -25.57 -3.86
CA LYS A 504 4.25 -24.59 -3.70
C LYS A 504 4.34 -23.48 -4.74
N THR A 505 5.53 -22.99 -5.06
CA THR A 505 5.76 -21.96 -6.08
C THR A 505 5.40 -22.47 -7.48
N ILE A 506 5.75 -23.72 -7.80
CA ILE A 506 5.40 -24.34 -9.09
C ILE A 506 3.89 -24.50 -9.22
N ILE A 507 3.25 -25.08 -8.20
CA ILE A 507 1.79 -25.26 -8.12
C ILE A 507 1.06 -23.93 -8.29
N ASN A 508 1.48 -22.88 -7.58
CA ASN A 508 0.92 -21.53 -7.73
C ASN A 508 1.08 -20.98 -9.15
N GLY A 509 2.23 -21.19 -9.78
CA GLY A 509 2.47 -20.77 -11.16
C GLY A 509 1.51 -21.44 -12.15
N ILE A 510 1.26 -22.74 -12.00
CA ILE A 510 0.35 -23.50 -12.85
C ILE A 510 -1.11 -23.08 -12.60
N LEU A 511 -1.53 -22.94 -11.34
CA LEU A 511 -2.89 -22.47 -11.01
C LEU A 511 -3.14 -21.06 -11.55
N SER A 512 -2.15 -20.17 -11.47
CA SER A 512 -2.24 -18.83 -12.07
C SER A 512 -2.43 -18.89 -13.58
N LEU A 513 -1.73 -19.78 -14.29
CA LEU A 513 -1.89 -19.96 -15.73
C LEU A 513 -3.28 -20.50 -16.09
N LEU A 514 -3.80 -21.44 -15.30
CA LEU A 514 -5.15 -21.98 -15.48
C LEU A 514 -6.22 -20.90 -15.26
N GLU A 515 -6.10 -20.07 -14.22
CA GLU A 515 -6.99 -18.92 -14.02
C GLU A 515 -6.95 -17.95 -15.20
N GLN A 516 -5.74 -17.63 -15.69
CA GLN A 516 -5.56 -16.75 -16.85
C GLN A 516 -6.10 -17.36 -18.15
N LYS A 517 -6.27 -18.68 -18.20
CA LYS A 517 -6.96 -19.38 -19.29
C LYS A 517 -8.49 -19.37 -19.13
N GLY A 518 -8.99 -18.95 -17.97
CA GLY A 518 -10.43 -18.89 -17.64
C GLY A 518 -10.96 -20.06 -16.83
N PHE A 519 -10.09 -20.94 -16.29
CA PHE A 519 -10.55 -21.95 -15.33
C PHE A 519 -10.97 -21.28 -14.03
N LEU A 520 -12.02 -21.82 -13.41
CA LEU A 520 -12.50 -21.36 -12.11
C LEU A 520 -12.41 -22.48 -11.08
N LYS A 521 -12.30 -22.09 -9.82
CA LYS A 521 -12.33 -23.01 -8.68
C LYS A 521 -13.74 -23.60 -8.49
N ARG A 522 -13.89 -24.83 -7.99
CA ARG A 522 -15.22 -25.43 -7.70
C ARG A 522 -16.11 -24.54 -6.82
N SER A 523 -15.47 -23.84 -5.88
CA SER A 523 -16.09 -22.89 -4.97
C SER A 523 -16.95 -21.83 -5.68
N TRP A 524 -16.70 -21.52 -6.97
CA TRP A 524 -17.53 -20.60 -7.74
C TRP A 524 -19.00 -21.00 -7.87
N ASN A 525 -19.34 -22.29 -7.75
CA ASN A 525 -20.74 -22.74 -7.72
C ASN A 525 -21.56 -22.15 -6.55
N LYS A 526 -20.90 -21.60 -5.53
CA LYS A 526 -21.55 -20.96 -4.38
C LYS A 526 -21.82 -19.46 -4.56
N ILE A 527 -21.23 -18.83 -5.57
CA ILE A 527 -21.62 -17.48 -6.00
C ILE A 527 -22.93 -17.62 -6.76
N ASN A 528 -23.98 -18.03 -6.04
CA ASN A 528 -25.25 -18.41 -6.63
C ASN A 528 -26.22 -17.25 -6.48
N LEU A 529 -26.18 -16.33 -7.44
CA LEU A 529 -27.21 -15.29 -7.60
C LEU A 529 -27.54 -15.08 -9.07
N PRO A 530 -28.82 -14.89 -9.39
CA PRO A 530 -29.24 -14.27 -10.64
C PRO A 530 -28.97 -12.76 -10.55
N CYS A 531 -27.70 -12.38 -10.51
CA CYS A 531 -27.27 -10.98 -10.54
C CYS A 531 -25.94 -10.81 -11.28
N THR A 532 -25.71 -9.60 -11.77
CA THR A 532 -24.50 -9.25 -12.49
C THR A 532 -23.60 -8.41 -11.59
N TYR A 533 -22.34 -8.83 -11.42
CA TYR A 533 -21.33 -8.02 -10.75
C TYR A 533 -20.53 -7.24 -11.74
N VAL A 534 -20.27 -5.98 -11.41
CA VAL A 534 -19.48 -5.09 -12.23
C VAL A 534 -18.41 -4.48 -11.36
N ASN A 535 -17.14 -4.57 -11.75
CA ASN A 535 -16.08 -3.85 -11.05
C ASN A 535 -15.39 -2.89 -12.01
N LEU A 536 -15.08 -1.70 -11.48
CA LEU A 536 -14.22 -0.73 -12.14
C LEU A 536 -12.85 -0.71 -11.46
N SER A 537 -11.80 -1.02 -12.24
CA SER A 537 -10.40 -0.85 -11.86
C SER A 537 -9.77 0.27 -12.68
N ILE A 538 -8.82 1.00 -12.11
CA ILE A 538 -8.05 2.02 -12.83
C ILE A 538 -6.58 1.72 -12.65
N GLU A 539 -5.96 1.19 -13.70
CA GLU A 539 -4.58 0.74 -13.67
C GLU A 539 -3.65 1.79 -14.26
N ARG A 540 -2.68 2.24 -13.47
CA ARG A 540 -1.63 3.15 -13.96
C ARG A 540 -0.64 2.39 -14.85
N ILE A 541 -0.52 2.79 -16.11
CA ILE A 541 0.35 2.17 -17.13
C ILE A 541 1.69 2.90 -17.27
N SER A 542 1.66 4.24 -17.18
CA SER A 542 2.85 5.09 -17.22
C SER A 542 2.73 6.23 -16.21
N LYS A 543 3.68 7.17 -16.20
CA LYS A 543 3.62 8.32 -15.31
C LYS A 543 2.32 9.11 -15.47
N PHE A 544 1.86 9.26 -16.70
CA PHE A 544 0.68 10.07 -17.04
C PHE A 544 -0.46 9.24 -17.60
N ASP A 545 -0.24 8.00 -18.01
CA ASP A 545 -1.26 7.16 -18.66
C ASP A 545 -1.90 6.17 -17.70
N PHE A 546 -3.23 6.16 -17.69
CA PHE A 546 -4.07 5.29 -16.89
C PHE A 546 -5.07 4.55 -17.77
N LEU A 547 -5.37 3.31 -17.39
CA LEU A 547 -6.29 2.43 -18.08
C LEU A 547 -7.45 2.06 -17.16
N PRO A 548 -8.63 2.68 -17.34
CA PRO A 548 -9.87 2.16 -16.77
C PRO A 548 -10.22 0.80 -17.38
N ILE A 549 -10.59 -0.15 -16.52
CA ILE A 549 -10.96 -1.52 -16.87
C ILE A 549 -12.28 -1.84 -16.19
N PHE A 550 -13.31 -2.10 -16.97
CA PHE A 550 -14.52 -2.74 -16.49
C PHE A 550 -14.37 -4.25 -16.52
N SER A 551 -14.93 -4.89 -15.52
CA SER A 551 -15.10 -6.34 -15.47
C SER A 551 -16.54 -6.66 -15.13
N LYS A 552 -17.08 -7.71 -15.74
CA LYS A 552 -18.45 -8.17 -15.59
C LYS A 552 -18.45 -9.65 -15.29
N ILE A 553 -19.10 -10.04 -14.19
CA ILE A 553 -19.29 -11.43 -13.79
C ILE A 553 -20.80 -11.71 -13.81
N LYS A 554 -21.21 -12.70 -14.61
CA LYS A 554 -22.58 -13.22 -14.66
C LYS A 554 -22.52 -14.74 -14.60
N GLY A 555 -22.92 -15.30 -13.46
CA GLY A 555 -22.73 -16.74 -13.18
C GLY A 555 -21.26 -17.13 -13.26
N LYS A 556 -20.92 -17.99 -14.23
CA LYS A 556 -19.54 -18.48 -14.48
C LYS A 556 -18.83 -17.72 -15.59
N GLU A 557 -19.49 -16.75 -16.23
CA GLU A 557 -18.90 -15.97 -17.32
C GLU A 557 -18.27 -14.70 -16.75
N ILE A 558 -16.98 -14.52 -17.03
CA ILE A 558 -16.21 -13.36 -16.61
C ILE A 558 -15.63 -12.69 -17.86
N SER A 559 -15.94 -11.41 -18.01
CA SER A 559 -15.54 -10.63 -19.18
C SER A 559 -15.02 -9.26 -18.78
N TYR A 560 -14.21 -8.67 -19.64
CA TYR A 560 -13.51 -7.42 -19.40
C TYR A 560 -13.68 -6.46 -20.58
N LYS A 561 -13.76 -5.16 -20.29
CA LYS A 561 -13.81 -4.09 -21.28
C LYS A 561 -12.81 -3.01 -20.88
N LEU A 562 -11.81 -2.79 -21.73
CA LEU A 562 -10.83 -1.72 -21.57
C LEU A 562 -11.43 -0.39 -22.06
N TYR A 563 -11.01 0.73 -21.47
CA TYR A 563 -11.34 2.05 -21.99
C TYR A 563 -10.97 2.19 -23.47
N GLY A 564 -11.91 2.58 -24.33
CA GLY A 564 -11.70 2.71 -25.79
C GLY A 564 -11.98 1.42 -26.58
N ASN A 565 -12.22 0.28 -25.93
CA ASN A 565 -12.71 -0.92 -26.62
C ASN A 565 -14.24 -0.91 -26.71
N ILE A 566 -14.77 -1.45 -27.81
CA ILE A 566 -16.22 -1.60 -28.02
C ILE A 566 -16.72 -2.90 -27.39
N GLU A 567 -15.97 -4.00 -27.53
CA GLU A 567 -16.41 -5.34 -27.15
C GLU A 567 -15.92 -5.80 -25.77
N TRP A 568 -16.73 -6.63 -25.11
CA TRP A 568 -16.34 -7.41 -23.93
C TRP A 568 -15.56 -8.66 -24.35
N GLN A 569 -14.46 -8.95 -23.65
CA GLN A 569 -13.59 -10.09 -23.96
C GLN A 569 -13.33 -10.95 -22.74
N THR A 570 -13.14 -12.26 -22.95
CA THR A 570 -12.63 -13.17 -21.91
C THR A 570 -11.18 -12.84 -21.58
N ILE A 571 -10.73 -13.20 -20.37
CA ILE A 571 -9.38 -12.86 -19.89
C ILE A 571 -8.30 -13.37 -20.85
N ASP A 572 -8.39 -14.60 -21.33
CA ASP A 572 -7.37 -15.22 -22.19
C ASP A 572 -7.21 -14.48 -23.53
N ARG A 573 -8.34 -14.16 -24.18
CA ARG A 573 -8.36 -13.37 -25.43
C ARG A 573 -7.82 -11.97 -25.22
N LEU A 574 -8.17 -11.35 -24.10
CA LEU A 574 -7.71 -10.01 -23.78
C LEU A 574 -6.19 -10.00 -23.56
N LEU A 575 -5.65 -10.87 -22.70
CA LEU A 575 -4.20 -10.93 -22.41
C LEU A 575 -3.34 -11.10 -23.67
N LEU A 576 -3.83 -11.85 -24.65
CA LEU A 576 -3.13 -12.12 -25.90
C LEU A 576 -3.24 -10.99 -26.95
N ASN A 577 -4.10 -10.00 -26.73
CA ASN A 577 -4.31 -8.87 -27.64
C ASN A 577 -4.08 -7.49 -26.97
N VAL A 578 -3.74 -7.46 -25.69
CA VAL A 578 -3.51 -6.23 -24.91
C VAL A 578 -2.41 -5.36 -25.49
N ASP A 579 -1.43 -5.94 -26.20
CA ASP A 579 -0.35 -5.20 -26.86
C ASP A 579 -0.83 -4.30 -28.02
N LYS A 580 -2.00 -4.60 -28.59
CA LYS A 580 -2.65 -3.79 -29.62
C LYS A 580 -3.38 -2.58 -29.04
N HIS A 581 -3.55 -2.53 -27.72
CA HIS A 581 -4.23 -1.45 -27.04
C HIS A 581 -3.31 -0.24 -26.86
N ASN A 582 -3.72 0.92 -27.37
CA ASN A 582 -2.94 2.15 -27.38
C ASN A 582 -3.72 3.38 -26.86
N ILE A 583 -4.91 3.18 -26.31
CA ILE A 583 -5.77 4.26 -25.84
C ILE A 583 -5.69 4.34 -24.31
N PHE A 584 -5.25 5.48 -23.79
CA PHE A 584 -5.13 5.69 -22.35
C PHE A 584 -5.69 7.05 -21.95
N LEU A 585 -6.03 7.19 -20.67
CA LEU A 585 -6.47 8.45 -20.09
C LEU A 585 -5.36 9.09 -19.26
N PRO A 586 -5.09 10.39 -19.42
CA PRO A 586 -4.40 11.18 -18.42
C PRO A 586 -5.17 11.19 -17.10
N GLN A 587 -4.46 11.40 -15.99
CA GLN A 587 -5.13 11.66 -14.72
C GLN A 587 -6.05 12.90 -14.83
N PRO A 588 -7.32 12.81 -14.39
CA PRO A 588 -8.22 13.95 -14.37
C PRO A 588 -7.69 15.07 -13.47
N SER A 589 -7.84 16.31 -13.92
CA SER A 589 -7.45 17.49 -13.16
C SER A 589 -8.33 18.69 -13.48
N LYS A 590 -8.26 19.76 -12.69
CA LYS A 590 -8.94 21.03 -13.01
C LYS A 590 -8.48 21.67 -14.33
N ARG A 591 -7.42 21.15 -14.95
CA ARG A 591 -6.79 21.69 -16.17
C ARG A 591 -7.08 20.85 -17.42
N ASN A 592 -7.85 19.77 -17.31
CA ASN A 592 -8.20 18.92 -18.45
C ASN A 592 -9.63 18.38 -18.33
N ASP A 593 -10.23 18.05 -19.47
CA ASP A 593 -11.59 17.49 -19.53
C ASP A 593 -11.62 15.96 -19.40
N MET A 594 -10.52 15.34 -18.97
CA MET A 594 -10.41 13.88 -18.85
C MET A 594 -11.38 13.30 -17.83
N GLY A 595 -11.76 14.09 -16.81
CA GLY A 595 -12.80 13.72 -15.87
C GLY A 595 -14.17 13.54 -16.54
N ILE A 596 -14.49 14.36 -17.54
CA ILE A 596 -15.75 14.28 -18.28
C ILE A 596 -15.75 13.02 -19.16
N GLN A 597 -14.68 12.80 -19.94
CA GLN A 597 -14.54 11.61 -20.79
C GLN A 597 -14.59 10.31 -19.98
N PHE A 598 -13.93 10.29 -18.82
CA PHE A 598 -13.97 9.17 -17.91
C PHE A 598 -15.40 8.90 -17.40
N LYS A 599 -16.11 9.93 -16.93
CA LYS A 599 -17.50 9.78 -16.45
C LYS A 599 -18.44 9.32 -17.57
N GLN A 600 -18.25 9.81 -18.80
CA GLN A 600 -19.00 9.35 -19.97
C GLN A 600 -18.78 7.85 -20.23
N PHE A 601 -17.53 7.40 -20.24
CA PHE A 601 -17.22 5.97 -20.40
C PHE A 601 -17.86 5.10 -19.31
N VAL A 602 -17.81 5.54 -18.05
CA VAL A 602 -18.46 4.85 -16.93
C VAL A 602 -19.97 4.79 -17.14
N SER A 603 -20.60 5.89 -17.53
CA SER A 603 -22.03 5.98 -17.81
C SER A 603 -22.47 5.04 -18.93
N GLU A 604 -21.83 5.13 -20.09
CA GLU A 604 -22.15 4.33 -21.27
C GLU A 604 -21.98 2.83 -20.99
N THR A 605 -20.88 2.46 -20.32
CA THR A 605 -20.61 1.06 -20.01
C THR A 605 -21.61 0.50 -18.98
N LEU A 606 -21.99 1.29 -17.96
CA LEU A 606 -23.02 0.86 -17.02
C LEU A 606 -24.40 0.75 -17.69
N ALA A 607 -24.76 1.68 -18.57
CA ALA A 607 -26.01 1.64 -19.32
C ALA A 607 -26.11 0.37 -20.20
N GLU A 608 -25.02 0.00 -20.89
CA GLU A 608 -24.91 -1.22 -21.68
C GLU A 608 -25.18 -2.49 -20.83
N ILE A 609 -24.73 -2.52 -19.58
CA ILE A 609 -24.95 -3.64 -18.67
C ILE A 609 -26.37 -3.63 -18.09
N LEU A 610 -26.90 -2.46 -17.78
CA LEU A 610 -28.20 -2.29 -17.13
C LEU A 610 -29.38 -2.58 -18.05
N GLN A 611 -29.24 -2.33 -19.36
CA GLN A 611 -30.31 -2.59 -20.33
C GLN A 611 -30.80 -4.05 -20.29
N PRO A 612 -29.95 -5.08 -20.52
CA PRO A 612 -30.39 -6.47 -20.43
C PRO A 612 -30.76 -6.89 -19.01
N ALA A 613 -30.12 -6.33 -17.99
CA ALA A 613 -30.46 -6.63 -16.59
C ALA A 613 -31.87 -6.16 -16.23
N LYS A 614 -32.31 -5.01 -16.74
CA LYS A 614 -33.67 -4.49 -16.56
C LYS A 614 -34.71 -5.40 -17.20
N GLU A 615 -34.47 -5.87 -18.42
CA GLU A 615 -35.36 -6.81 -19.13
C GLU A 615 -35.52 -8.13 -18.38
N GLN A 616 -34.47 -8.57 -17.67
CA GLN A 616 -34.44 -9.83 -16.93
C GLN A 616 -34.82 -9.68 -15.45
N ASN A 617 -35.18 -8.47 -15.01
CA ASN A 617 -35.39 -8.11 -13.61
C ASN A 617 -34.22 -8.54 -12.70
N GLU A 618 -33.00 -8.43 -13.23
CA GLU A 618 -31.75 -8.82 -12.61
C GLU A 618 -31.13 -7.64 -11.87
N GLN A 619 -30.58 -7.88 -10.68
CA GLN A 619 -29.83 -6.87 -9.93
C GLN A 619 -28.39 -6.74 -10.45
N VAL A 620 -27.86 -5.53 -10.44
CA VAL A 620 -26.48 -5.21 -10.82
C VAL A 620 -25.76 -4.61 -9.60
N TYR A 621 -24.66 -5.23 -9.20
CA TYR A 621 -23.83 -4.76 -8.10
C TYR A 621 -22.54 -4.14 -8.64
N PHE A 622 -22.43 -2.83 -8.54
CA PHE A 622 -21.27 -2.07 -9.00
C PHE A 622 -20.26 -1.88 -7.87
N ILE A 623 -19.17 -2.64 -7.93
CA ILE A 623 -18.11 -2.69 -6.92
C ILE A 623 -16.99 -1.72 -7.31
N ILE A 624 -16.65 -0.80 -6.41
CA ILE A 624 -15.70 0.28 -6.69
C ILE A 624 -14.72 0.43 -5.53
N ASP A 625 -13.43 0.52 -5.87
CA ASP A 625 -12.38 0.82 -4.90
C ASP A 625 -12.44 2.31 -4.51
N ALA A 626 -12.55 2.57 -3.21
CA ALA A 626 -12.52 3.90 -2.63
C ALA A 626 -11.28 4.71 -3.06
N ASN A 627 -10.16 4.08 -3.40
CA ASN A 627 -8.93 4.78 -3.85
C ASN A 627 -9.17 5.70 -5.04
N VAL A 628 -10.19 5.44 -5.88
CA VAL A 628 -10.50 6.28 -7.05
C VAL A 628 -11.08 7.65 -6.65
N ARG A 629 -11.44 7.87 -5.37
CA ARG A 629 -12.00 9.12 -4.83
C ARG A 629 -11.11 10.36 -4.95
N LYS A 630 -9.79 10.16 -5.04
CA LYS A 630 -8.82 11.27 -5.05
C LYS A 630 -8.87 12.08 -6.35
N HIS A 631 -9.01 11.40 -7.49
CA HIS A 631 -8.87 12.04 -8.81
C HIS A 631 -10.00 11.71 -9.79
N TRP A 632 -10.68 10.57 -9.62
CA TRP A 632 -11.58 10.04 -10.65
C TRP A 632 -13.06 10.18 -10.28
N ILE A 633 -13.46 9.76 -9.08
CA ILE A 633 -14.86 9.79 -8.61
C ILE A 633 -14.93 10.42 -7.22
N LYS A 634 -14.98 11.76 -7.15
CA LYS A 634 -14.97 12.51 -5.88
C LYS A 634 -16.16 12.19 -4.99
N GLU A 635 -17.24 11.68 -5.57
CA GLU A 635 -18.47 11.29 -4.88
C GLU A 635 -18.25 10.07 -3.96
N LEU A 636 -17.11 9.37 -4.08
CA LEU A 636 -16.67 8.33 -3.15
C LEU A 636 -15.87 8.85 -1.95
N GLN A 637 -15.73 10.18 -1.79
CA GLN A 637 -15.14 10.78 -0.58
C GLN A 637 -16.01 10.46 0.65
N ASN A 638 -15.39 10.15 1.79
CA ASN A 638 -16.10 9.78 3.03
C ASN A 638 -17.17 10.80 3.41
N GLU A 639 -16.86 12.08 3.27
CA GLU A 639 -17.75 13.21 3.59
C GLU A 639 -19.01 13.30 2.72
N LYS A 640 -19.04 12.61 1.57
CA LYS A 640 -20.15 12.62 0.62
C LYS A 640 -20.95 11.33 0.60
N ILE A 641 -20.44 10.28 1.24
CA ILE A 641 -21.08 8.97 1.28
C ILE A 641 -22.09 8.94 2.42
N ASP A 642 -23.33 8.63 2.06
CA ASP A 642 -24.37 8.18 2.98
C ASP A 642 -24.70 6.72 2.66
N ILE A 643 -24.70 5.87 3.69
CA ILE A 643 -24.91 4.42 3.56
C ILE A 643 -26.29 4.08 2.98
N ASP A 644 -27.28 4.94 3.22
CA ASP A 644 -28.66 4.70 2.81
C ASP A 644 -28.96 5.23 1.40
N THR A 645 -28.00 5.90 0.74
CA THR A 645 -28.18 6.47 -0.59
C THR A 645 -27.15 5.94 -1.59
N PHE A 646 -27.55 5.89 -2.86
CA PHE A 646 -26.61 5.59 -3.94
C PHE A 646 -25.75 6.84 -4.23
N PRO A 647 -24.41 6.72 -4.33
CA PRO A 647 -23.55 7.85 -4.60
C PRO A 647 -23.76 8.39 -6.01
N ASP A 648 -23.76 9.72 -6.19
CA ASP A 648 -23.97 10.38 -7.49
C ASP A 648 -22.74 10.30 -8.42
N ILE A 649 -22.33 9.07 -8.74
CA ILE A 649 -21.17 8.79 -9.60
C ILE A 649 -21.50 9.16 -11.05
N VAL A 650 -22.74 8.89 -11.47
CA VAL A 650 -23.26 9.17 -12.80
C VAL A 650 -24.70 9.72 -12.69
N PRO A 651 -24.91 11.03 -12.90
CA PRO A 651 -26.20 11.69 -12.66
C PRO A 651 -27.40 11.09 -13.40
N ASP A 652 -27.17 10.54 -14.60
CA ASP A 652 -28.25 10.00 -15.45
C ASP A 652 -28.60 8.53 -15.15
N VAL A 653 -27.72 7.80 -14.47
CA VAL A 653 -27.91 6.37 -14.12
C VAL A 653 -28.69 6.21 -12.80
N LEU A 654 -28.83 7.30 -12.02
CA LEU A 654 -29.51 7.38 -10.72
C LEU A 654 -30.99 6.91 -10.68
N LYS A 655 -31.62 6.66 -11.83
CA LYS A 655 -33.04 6.30 -11.93
C LYS A 655 -33.30 4.80 -12.14
N VAL A 656 -32.26 3.96 -12.08
CA VAL A 656 -32.40 2.51 -12.35
C VAL A 656 -32.51 1.73 -11.03
N PRO A 657 -33.70 1.15 -10.70
CA PRO A 657 -33.92 0.45 -9.43
C PRO A 657 -33.11 -0.85 -9.27
N ASN A 658 -32.46 -1.31 -10.35
CA ASN A 658 -31.70 -2.56 -10.37
C ASN A 658 -30.19 -2.35 -10.14
N LEU A 659 -29.71 -1.11 -9.96
CA LEU A 659 -28.30 -0.82 -9.74
C LEU A 659 -28.03 -0.53 -8.25
N ASN A 660 -27.10 -1.29 -7.67
CA ASN A 660 -26.61 -1.07 -6.31
C ASN A 660 -25.11 -0.80 -6.34
N ALA A 661 -24.60 0.06 -5.46
CA ALA A 661 -23.17 0.33 -5.34
C ALA A 661 -22.58 -0.41 -4.13
N VAL A 662 -21.36 -0.91 -4.29
CA VAL A 662 -20.57 -1.47 -3.20
C VAL A 662 -19.21 -0.81 -3.22
N ARG A 663 -18.97 0.04 -2.21
CA ARG A 663 -17.66 0.62 -2.01
C ARG A 663 -16.80 -0.38 -1.24
N ILE A 664 -15.59 -0.62 -1.72
CA ILE A 664 -14.56 -1.36 -0.99
C ILE A 664 -13.40 -0.43 -0.67
N ASN A 665 -12.72 -0.63 0.46
CA ASN A 665 -11.63 0.25 0.87
C ASN A 665 -10.49 -0.55 1.53
N THR A 666 -9.27 -0.25 1.10
CA THR A 666 -8.01 -0.76 1.68
C THR A 666 -7.02 0.37 1.97
N SER A 667 -7.45 1.62 1.83
CA SER A 667 -6.62 2.80 2.07
C SER A 667 -6.28 2.96 3.56
N PHE A 668 -5.42 3.93 3.86
CA PHE A 668 -4.99 4.28 5.23
C PHE A 668 -6.15 4.65 6.18
N ASP A 669 -7.32 5.05 5.65
CA ASP A 669 -8.50 5.42 6.43
C ASP A 669 -9.38 4.23 6.82
N VAL A 670 -8.94 3.00 6.56
CA VAL A 670 -9.57 1.79 7.10
C VAL A 670 -9.01 1.53 8.51
N PRO A 671 -9.88 1.35 9.52
CA PRO A 671 -9.46 1.00 10.89
C PRO A 671 -8.51 -0.19 10.93
N LYS A 672 -7.45 -0.11 11.74
CA LYS A 672 -6.65 -1.29 12.10
C LYS A 672 -7.41 -2.14 13.11
N TYR A 673 -7.01 -3.39 13.27
CA TYR A 673 -7.65 -4.31 14.21
C TYR A 673 -6.65 -5.01 15.15
N GLY A 674 -7.14 -5.34 16.34
CA GLY A 674 -6.43 -6.11 17.36
C GLY A 674 -6.38 -7.60 17.05
N VAL A 675 -5.89 -8.41 17.99
CA VAL A 675 -5.82 -9.86 17.78
C VAL A 675 -7.20 -10.48 17.85
N ILE A 676 -7.51 -11.35 16.89
CA ILE A 676 -8.67 -12.23 16.97
C ILE A 676 -8.18 -13.44 17.77
N GLU A 677 -8.72 -13.67 18.97
CA GLU A 677 -8.42 -14.87 19.75
C GLU A 677 -8.73 -16.11 18.90
N CYS A 678 -7.70 -16.86 18.53
CA CYS A 678 -7.84 -18.08 17.74
C CYS A 678 -6.92 -19.15 18.35
N ASP A 679 -7.51 -20.24 18.84
CA ASP A 679 -6.79 -21.32 19.51
C ASP A 679 -5.94 -22.17 18.55
N ASP A 680 -6.22 -22.11 17.24
CA ASP A 680 -5.52 -22.84 16.20
C ASP A 680 -4.92 -21.89 15.14
N VAL A 681 -3.59 -21.88 15.06
CA VAL A 681 -2.81 -21.08 14.10
C VAL A 681 -2.92 -21.69 12.70
N LEU A 682 -3.91 -21.25 11.93
CA LEU A 682 -4.03 -21.51 10.49
C LEU A 682 -4.52 -20.27 9.75
N ASP A 683 -4.09 -20.12 8.50
CA ASP A 683 -4.57 -19.11 7.56
C ASP A 683 -6.11 -18.98 7.61
N SER A 684 -6.60 -17.91 8.24
CA SER A 684 -8.01 -17.70 8.54
C SER A 684 -8.53 -16.45 7.85
N THR A 685 -9.79 -16.50 7.43
CA THR A 685 -10.50 -15.36 6.85
C THR A 685 -11.85 -15.27 7.51
N SER A 686 -12.26 -14.07 7.90
CA SER A 686 -13.52 -13.85 8.60
C SER A 686 -14.16 -12.54 8.15
N LEU A 687 -15.48 -12.47 8.31
CA LEU A 687 -16.26 -11.27 8.04
C LEU A 687 -16.89 -10.78 9.33
N TYR A 688 -16.79 -9.48 9.57
CA TYR A 688 -17.35 -8.82 10.74
C TYR A 688 -18.24 -7.67 10.32
N ILE A 689 -19.22 -7.33 11.16
CA ILE A 689 -20.08 -6.16 11.00
C ILE A 689 -20.04 -5.31 12.27
N ASP A 690 -19.89 -4.00 12.11
CA ASP A 690 -19.97 -3.07 13.24
C ASP A 690 -21.43 -2.69 13.56
N GLN A 691 -21.64 -1.88 14.59
CA GLN A 691 -22.99 -1.46 15.01
C GLN A 691 -23.67 -0.51 14.00
N LYS A 692 -22.92 0.03 13.05
CA LYS A 692 -23.32 1.07 12.10
C LYS A 692 -23.57 0.50 10.71
N GLY A 693 -23.31 -0.79 10.51
CA GLY A 693 -23.52 -1.49 9.25
C GLY A 693 -22.33 -1.42 8.30
N MET A 694 -21.12 -1.12 8.80
CA MET A 694 -19.86 -1.29 8.08
C MET A 694 -19.37 -2.72 8.22
N TYR A 695 -18.87 -3.30 7.12
CA TYR A 695 -18.38 -4.67 7.10
C TYR A 695 -16.85 -4.70 6.95
N TYR A 696 -16.21 -5.61 7.67
CA TYR A 696 -14.77 -5.79 7.67
C TYR A 696 -14.42 -7.24 7.34
N SER A 697 -13.84 -7.45 6.17
CA SER A 697 -13.30 -8.73 5.73
C SER A 697 -11.83 -8.82 6.15
N THR A 698 -11.54 -9.61 7.17
CA THR A 698 -10.19 -9.79 7.71
C THR A 698 -9.55 -11.09 7.21
N GLY A 699 -8.22 -11.09 7.17
CA GLY A 699 -7.43 -12.26 6.82
C GLY A 699 -6.11 -12.26 7.53
N GLU A 700 -5.72 -13.44 7.97
CA GLU A 700 -4.48 -13.74 8.68
C GLU A 700 -3.73 -14.82 7.90
N TYR A 701 -2.51 -14.53 7.45
CA TYR A 701 -1.76 -15.45 6.59
C TYR A 701 -0.32 -15.65 7.05
N LEU A 702 0.12 -16.90 7.07
CA LEU A 702 1.51 -17.25 7.34
C LEU A 702 2.42 -16.66 6.26
N CYS A 703 3.49 -16.00 6.70
CA CYS A 703 4.58 -15.62 5.81
C CYS A 703 5.31 -16.88 5.29
N ASN A 704 6.14 -16.73 4.25
CA ASN A 704 6.98 -17.82 3.74
C ASN A 704 7.89 -18.46 4.81
N ASP A 705 8.06 -17.79 5.96
CA ASP A 705 8.65 -18.34 7.18
C ASP A 705 7.55 -18.58 8.23
N SER A 706 7.50 -19.78 8.82
CA SER A 706 6.41 -20.30 9.67
C SER A 706 6.21 -19.62 11.03
N GLU A 707 6.94 -18.54 11.32
CA GLU A 707 6.94 -17.87 12.62
C GLU A 707 6.27 -16.48 12.59
N THR A 708 5.78 -16.03 11.44
CA THR A 708 5.16 -14.69 11.30
C THR A 708 3.87 -14.75 10.51
N LEU A 709 2.92 -13.90 10.90
CA LEU A 709 1.59 -13.81 10.33
C LEU A 709 1.30 -12.39 9.85
N HIS A 710 0.90 -12.25 8.58
CA HIS A 710 0.44 -10.99 8.01
C HIS A 710 -1.05 -10.83 8.20
N ARG A 711 -1.45 -9.63 8.61
CA ARG A 711 -2.83 -9.22 8.80
C ARG A 711 -3.29 -8.29 7.68
N TYR A 712 -4.49 -8.55 7.21
CA TYR A 712 -5.15 -7.74 6.22
C TYR A 712 -6.59 -7.46 6.64
N ILE A 713 -7.09 -6.29 6.25
CA ILE A 713 -8.47 -5.87 6.45
C ILE A 713 -8.95 -5.16 5.19
N LEU A 714 -10.17 -5.48 4.78
CA LEU A 714 -10.90 -4.83 3.71
C LEU A 714 -12.21 -4.32 4.29
N GLU A 715 -12.44 -3.01 4.21
CA GLU A 715 -13.73 -2.42 4.51
C GLU A 715 -14.65 -2.59 3.29
N ILE A 716 -15.89 -3.03 3.54
CA ILE A 716 -16.93 -3.25 2.55
C ILE A 716 -18.17 -2.46 2.99
N LEU A 717 -18.66 -1.60 2.11
CA LEU A 717 -19.80 -0.73 2.35
C LEU A 717 -20.79 -0.83 1.17
N PRO A 718 -21.82 -1.67 1.28
CA PRO A 718 -22.95 -1.66 0.34
C PRO A 718 -23.81 -0.40 0.57
N LEU A 719 -24.09 0.33 -0.51
CA LEU A 719 -24.71 1.66 -0.48
C LEU A 719 -26.11 1.63 -1.10
N GLY A 720 -27.05 2.37 -0.50
CA GLY A 720 -28.41 2.53 -1.06
C GLY A 720 -29.33 1.31 -0.90
N VAL A 721 -28.98 0.38 -0.01
CA VAL A 721 -29.67 -0.92 0.16
C VAL A 721 -30.13 -1.18 1.60
N LYS A 722 -31.13 -2.04 1.78
CA LYS A 722 -31.64 -2.38 3.13
C LYS A 722 -30.65 -3.24 3.91
N ALA A 723 -30.69 -3.18 5.25
CA ALA A 723 -29.74 -3.90 6.12
C ALA A 723 -29.66 -5.42 5.85
N VAL A 724 -30.78 -6.08 5.55
CA VAL A 724 -30.81 -7.52 5.23
C VAL A 724 -30.05 -7.81 3.93
N GLU A 725 -30.21 -6.96 2.92
CA GLU A 725 -29.52 -7.06 1.63
C GLU A 725 -28.03 -6.75 1.78
N ARG A 726 -27.65 -5.78 2.62
CA ARG A 726 -26.25 -5.45 2.92
C ARG A 726 -25.47 -6.67 3.42
N ASN A 727 -26.04 -7.42 4.35
CA ASN A 727 -25.40 -8.63 4.90
C ASN A 727 -25.05 -9.62 3.80
N TYR A 728 -25.97 -9.79 2.86
CA TYR A 728 -25.82 -10.71 1.77
C TYR A 728 -24.74 -10.26 0.78
N ILE A 729 -24.76 -8.98 0.40
CA ILE A 729 -23.76 -8.37 -0.48
C ILE A 729 -22.37 -8.43 0.15
N ALA A 730 -22.24 -8.12 1.45
CA ALA A 730 -20.96 -8.16 2.14
C ALA A 730 -20.36 -9.58 2.21
N LYS A 731 -21.17 -10.60 2.51
CA LYS A 731 -20.76 -12.01 2.46
C LYS A 731 -20.25 -12.41 1.07
N MET A 732 -20.92 -11.93 0.04
CA MET A 732 -20.59 -12.21 -1.34
C MET A 732 -19.28 -11.52 -1.78
N VAL A 733 -19.07 -10.24 -1.42
CA VAL A 733 -17.79 -9.56 -1.66
C VAL A 733 -16.65 -10.23 -0.90
N HIS A 734 -16.85 -10.56 0.39
CA HIS A 734 -15.89 -11.32 1.18
C HIS A 734 -15.51 -12.64 0.49
N TYR A 735 -16.50 -13.37 -0.01
CA TYR A 735 -16.27 -14.62 -0.75
C TYR A 735 -15.44 -14.41 -2.01
N MET A 736 -15.74 -13.36 -2.80
CA MET A 736 -14.98 -13.00 -4.00
C MET A 736 -13.53 -12.61 -3.72
N CYS A 737 -13.24 -12.08 -2.53
CA CYS A 737 -11.88 -11.78 -2.11
C CYS A 737 -11.14 -13.04 -1.63
N CYS A 738 -11.74 -13.79 -0.71
CA CYS A 738 -11.03 -14.80 0.05
C CYS A 738 -11.08 -16.22 -0.56
N ASN A 739 -12.08 -16.52 -1.39
CA ASN A 739 -12.40 -17.90 -1.78
C ASN A 739 -12.51 -18.14 -3.29
N SER A 740 -12.45 -17.10 -4.12
CA SER A 740 -12.61 -17.21 -5.58
C SER A 740 -11.33 -17.52 -6.35
N SER A 741 -10.15 -17.12 -5.84
CA SER A 741 -8.90 -17.45 -6.52
C SER A 741 -8.47 -18.90 -6.27
N MET A 742 -7.85 -19.48 -7.29
CA MET A 742 -7.15 -20.76 -7.28
C MET A 742 -5.75 -20.66 -6.66
N LEU A 743 -5.19 -19.47 -6.49
CA LEU A 743 -3.86 -19.28 -5.89
C LEU A 743 -3.82 -19.80 -4.45
N LEU A 744 -2.73 -20.49 -4.07
CA LEU A 744 -2.54 -20.95 -2.69
C LEU A 744 -2.09 -19.83 -1.76
N GLU A 745 -1.48 -18.77 -2.29
CA GLU A 745 -1.16 -17.56 -1.55
C GLU A 745 -2.43 -16.72 -1.40
N LYS A 746 -2.92 -16.65 -0.17
CA LYS A 746 -4.22 -16.05 0.16
C LYS A 746 -4.16 -14.53 0.35
N ASN A 747 -3.10 -13.87 -0.11
CA ASN A 747 -2.83 -12.43 0.07
C ASN A 747 -3.76 -11.51 -0.77
N ILE A 748 -5.02 -11.88 -0.99
CA ILE A 748 -5.93 -11.23 -1.92
C ILE A 748 -7.11 -10.65 -1.15
N HIS A 749 -6.88 -9.54 -0.44
CA HIS A 749 -7.98 -8.69 0.07
C HIS A 749 -8.49 -7.74 -1.03
N MET A 750 -8.80 -8.30 -2.19
CA MET A 750 -9.45 -7.61 -3.30
C MET A 750 -10.33 -8.61 -4.07
N PRO A 751 -11.45 -8.19 -4.68
CA PRO A 751 -12.28 -9.09 -5.48
C PRO A 751 -11.49 -9.74 -6.63
N TYR A 752 -11.82 -10.98 -6.98
CA TYR A 752 -11.19 -11.73 -8.08
C TYR A 752 -11.05 -10.93 -9.38
N SER A 753 -12.09 -10.21 -9.79
CA SER A 753 -12.08 -9.40 -11.01
C SER A 753 -11.05 -8.26 -10.98
N MET A 754 -10.85 -7.63 -9.81
CA MET A 754 -9.81 -6.61 -9.61
C MET A 754 -8.41 -7.22 -9.57
N HIS A 755 -8.26 -8.42 -9.00
CA HIS A 755 -7.00 -9.16 -9.09
C HIS A 755 -6.61 -9.42 -10.56
N MET A 756 -7.55 -9.86 -11.39
CA MET A 756 -7.33 -10.07 -12.82
C MET A 756 -7.05 -8.78 -13.60
N ALA A 757 -7.59 -7.63 -13.19
CA ALA A 757 -7.21 -6.34 -13.76
C ALA A 757 -5.70 -6.04 -13.60
N LYS A 758 -5.11 -6.42 -12.46
CA LYS A 758 -3.66 -6.34 -12.24
C LYS A 758 -2.88 -7.31 -13.14
N VAL A 759 -3.45 -8.48 -13.43
CA VAL A 759 -2.86 -9.41 -14.40
C VAL A 759 -2.87 -8.81 -15.80
N ILE A 760 -3.99 -8.22 -16.24
CA ILE A 760 -4.09 -7.51 -17.52
C ILE A 760 -3.02 -6.41 -17.63
N LYS A 761 -2.89 -5.57 -16.60
CA LYS A 761 -1.81 -4.56 -16.53
C LYS A 761 -0.44 -5.19 -16.71
N SER A 762 -0.18 -6.36 -16.13
CA SER A 762 1.14 -6.99 -16.18
C SER A 762 1.58 -7.42 -17.59
N TYR A 763 0.64 -7.49 -18.55
CA TYR A 763 0.87 -7.74 -19.98
C TYR A 763 1.12 -6.46 -20.79
N MET A 764 0.94 -5.29 -20.16
CA MET A 764 1.33 -4.01 -20.73
C MET A 764 2.73 -3.65 -20.25
N THR A 765 3.64 -3.37 -21.17
CA THR A 765 4.97 -2.89 -20.78
C THR A 765 4.85 -1.48 -20.19
N ASP A 766 5.30 -1.32 -18.94
CA ASP A 766 5.41 -0.03 -18.27
C ASP A 766 6.66 0.68 -18.79
N ILE A 767 6.44 1.80 -19.48
CA ILE A 767 7.49 2.51 -20.20
C ILE A 767 8.22 3.53 -19.31
N ASP A 768 7.66 3.88 -18.14
CA ASP A 768 8.10 5.04 -17.36
C ASP A 768 8.44 4.72 -15.90
N ALA A 769 9.12 3.59 -15.68
CA ALA A 769 9.69 3.19 -14.38
C ALA A 769 10.85 4.10 -13.87
N ARG A 770 10.91 5.37 -14.30
CA ARG A 770 11.78 6.40 -13.69
C ARG A 770 11.27 6.87 -12.33
N GLU A 771 10.07 6.48 -11.94
CA GLU A 771 9.60 6.77 -10.59
C GLU A 771 10.35 5.87 -9.61
N PHE A 772 11.27 6.49 -8.87
CA PHE A 772 11.63 6.01 -7.55
C PHE A 772 10.33 5.68 -6.83
N LYS A 773 10.02 4.39 -6.61
CA LYS A 773 8.89 4.01 -5.78
C LYS A 773 9.02 4.79 -4.48
N GLU A 774 8.00 5.58 -4.15
CA GLU A 774 8.00 6.29 -2.88
C GLU A 774 8.15 5.27 -1.75
N PHE A 775 8.88 5.67 -0.72
CA PHE A 775 9.12 4.84 0.45
C PHE A 775 7.78 4.61 1.15
N ASP A 776 7.29 3.37 1.16
CA ASP A 776 6.31 2.94 2.15
C ASP A 776 7.08 2.70 3.45
N ASP A 777 6.71 3.41 4.52
CA ASP A 777 7.27 3.17 5.85
C ASP A 777 6.96 1.73 6.27
N GLU A 778 7.95 0.84 6.16
CA GLU A 778 7.86 -0.56 6.64
C GLU A 778 7.86 -0.52 8.16
N LEU A 779 6.68 -0.21 8.70
CA LEU A 779 6.33 -0.42 10.08
C LEU A 779 5.63 -1.77 10.16
N ASP A 780 6.11 -2.67 11.02
CA ASP A 780 5.59 -4.03 11.17
C ASP A 780 4.25 -4.06 11.94
N VAL A 781 3.33 -3.13 11.66
CA VAL A 781 2.01 -3.03 12.32
C VAL A 781 1.07 -4.17 11.93
N ASP A 782 1.25 -4.68 10.71
CA ASP A 782 0.42 -5.74 10.13
C ASP A 782 1.14 -7.11 10.19
N ILE A 783 2.32 -7.19 10.83
CA ILE A 783 3.09 -8.44 10.98
C ILE A 783 3.13 -8.84 12.45
N ILE A 784 2.55 -9.99 12.77
CA ILE A 784 2.53 -10.58 14.11
C ILE A 784 3.53 -11.72 14.18
N LYS A 785 4.33 -11.75 15.25
CA LYS A 785 5.19 -12.90 15.55
C LYS A 785 4.38 -13.97 16.26
N ILE A 786 4.39 -15.20 15.74
CA ILE A 786 3.67 -16.34 16.32
C ILE A 786 4.47 -16.84 17.52
N GLU A 787 3.82 -16.86 18.68
CA GLU A 787 4.37 -17.46 19.89
C GLU A 787 4.09 -18.96 19.84
N LYS A 788 5.15 -19.78 19.88
CA LYS A 788 4.97 -21.21 20.18
C LYS A 788 4.54 -21.26 21.64
N LYS A 789 3.33 -21.75 21.93
CA LYS A 789 2.99 -22.16 23.30
C LYS A 789 4.06 -23.16 23.71
N ASP A 790 4.89 -22.81 24.68
CA ASP A 790 5.83 -23.77 25.25
C ASP A 790 4.98 -24.94 25.74
N SER A 791 5.17 -26.09 25.11
CA SER A 791 4.62 -27.34 25.62
C SER A 791 5.17 -27.45 27.03
N ILE A 792 4.31 -27.28 28.04
CA ILE A 792 4.65 -27.58 29.42
C ILE A 792 4.98 -29.06 29.43
N ILE A 793 6.27 -29.39 29.30
CA ILE A 793 6.77 -30.68 29.70
C ILE A 793 6.75 -30.61 31.23
N LEU A 794 5.64 -31.09 31.80
CA LEU A 794 5.63 -31.53 33.19
C LEU A 794 6.69 -32.63 33.29
N LEU A 795 7.85 -32.27 33.84
CA LEU A 795 8.88 -33.21 34.27
C LEU A 795 8.50 -33.83 35.61
#